data_AF-A0A7Y0U227-F1
#
_entry.id   AF-A0A7Y0U227-F1
#
_cell.length_a   1.000
_cell.length_b   1.000
_cell.length_c   1.000
_cell.angle_alpha   90.00
_cell.angle_beta   90.00
_cell.angle_gamma   90.00
#
_symmetry.space_group_name_H-M   'P 1'
#
loop_
_entity.id
_entity.type
_entity.pdbx_description
1 polymer ?
#
loop_
_entity_poly.entity_id
_entity_poly.type
_entity_poly.pdbx_seq_one_letter_code
_entity_poly.pdbx_strand_id
1 'polypeptide(L)'
;MASKIDPDDIQKVREAIPIEQIVGDYVTLQRGGVNSMKGLCPFHDEKTPSFHVTLGANLWHCFGCGEGGDLIDFVQRIEGLAFLETIEFLANKAGIVLHYVEGGEAGSTRVEPGTRQRLLECNRVAQDFFTAQLLSPEAETARAFVEGRAFTSEDAARFGMGYAPKGWANLLGHLRDSGFTDAEITTVGLAKMGSRGLYDVFRDRVTWPIRDTTGAVLGFGARRLDDSDPENPKYINTPESPIYHKSSVLYGLDLARKTIGEQRRCVIVEGYTDVMAAHLSGVTCAVATCGTAFTGEHARIVRRLIGRPADGASSLRMPDGSAPRGGEVIFTFDGDAAGQKAALKAFRTDQDFAAQSFVAVAGEGLDPCDLRMRRGPGAVRDLVDSRRPLFEFVLKTIIGGFDLDNSEGRVAALRAAAPIAAEIRDRALRQEYVSRLAGWLGVNSREAWETVNAAGQWLRSRSQAARGAGLSRGSGGSNGYGGGSVGGGFISREGNPGGTGNAPALLPVMPPVRLDPGVDTDPVWRLERDALVAALHFPALTGETHFDLLSSQGFTQPTLRAIFEVILAAGGVAEYARLQTEAAASGTSDPPRAALNRWAAAVKSQAGSALGGVVTDLATRPVPVRSEDEAAPWIHEVMDALERLYLNREMAGLRAKLNRLDAGEEKNAVFAQLMELETQVRALSPEY
;
A
#
# COMPACT_ATOMS: atom_id res chain seq x y z
N MET A 1 -41.93 5.73 15.91
CA MET A 1 -42.14 5.09 14.60
C MET A 1 -41.20 5.81 13.64
N ALA A 2 -40.32 5.08 12.93
CA ALA A 2 -39.34 5.71 12.04
C ALA A 2 -40.08 6.43 10.91
N SER A 3 -39.81 7.71 10.74
CA SER A 3 -40.27 8.53 9.62
C SER A 3 -39.84 7.83 8.32
N LYS A 4 -40.83 7.50 7.47
CA LYS A 4 -40.59 6.77 6.22
C LYS A 4 -40.51 7.80 5.09
N ILE A 5 -39.35 7.90 4.44
CA ILE A 5 -39.20 8.70 3.22
C ILE A 5 -40.14 8.14 2.16
N ASP A 6 -40.74 9.02 1.36
CA ASP A 6 -41.54 8.64 0.19
C ASP A 6 -40.72 7.69 -0.72
N PRO A 7 -41.21 6.47 -1.00
CA PRO A 7 -40.54 5.54 -1.90
C PRO A 7 -40.21 6.14 -3.28
N ASP A 8 -41.04 7.06 -3.77
CA ASP A 8 -40.82 7.72 -5.06
C ASP A 8 -39.60 8.66 -4.99
N ASP A 9 -39.37 9.32 -3.86
CA ASP A 9 -38.19 10.17 -3.67
C ASP A 9 -36.91 9.35 -3.50
N ILE A 10 -36.98 8.19 -2.84
CA ILE A 10 -35.86 7.25 -2.78
C ILE A 10 -35.47 6.79 -4.19
N GLN A 11 -36.46 6.51 -5.05
CA GLN A 11 -36.20 6.12 -6.43
C GLN A 11 -35.59 7.27 -7.24
N LYS A 12 -36.11 8.50 -7.09
CA LYS A 12 -35.50 9.69 -7.72
C LYS A 12 -34.05 9.85 -7.32
N VAL A 13 -33.72 9.67 -6.04
CA VAL A 13 -32.33 9.75 -5.54
C VAL A 13 -31.44 8.67 -6.17
N ARG A 14 -31.94 7.44 -6.32
CA ARG A 14 -31.22 6.33 -6.97
C ARG A 14 -30.90 6.60 -8.44
N GLU A 15 -31.78 7.30 -9.14
CA GLU A 15 -31.66 7.59 -10.57
C GLU A 15 -30.94 8.91 -10.87
N ALA A 16 -30.92 9.84 -9.92
CA ALA A 16 -30.45 11.20 -10.15
C ALA A 16 -28.93 11.33 -10.33
N ILE A 17 -28.15 10.46 -9.69
CA ILE A 17 -26.70 10.55 -9.71
C ILE A 17 -26.10 9.29 -10.34
N PRO A 18 -25.40 9.42 -11.49
CA PRO A 18 -24.60 8.34 -12.04
C PRO A 18 -23.50 7.93 -11.06
N ILE A 19 -23.37 6.63 -10.80
CA ILE A 19 -22.48 6.08 -9.76
C ILE A 19 -21.02 6.42 -10.02
N GLU A 20 -20.60 6.55 -11.28
CA GLU A 20 -19.24 6.96 -11.62
C GLU A 20 -18.90 8.38 -11.16
N GLN A 21 -19.90 9.25 -10.96
CA GLN A 21 -19.69 10.58 -10.39
C GLN A 21 -19.37 10.48 -8.89
N ILE A 22 -20.17 9.70 -8.14
CA ILE A 22 -19.93 9.50 -6.70
C ILE A 22 -18.66 8.70 -6.43
N VAL A 23 -18.47 7.55 -7.08
CA VAL A 23 -17.23 6.77 -6.97
C VAL A 23 -16.04 7.62 -7.41
N GLY A 24 -16.27 8.39 -8.48
CA GLY A 24 -15.34 9.35 -9.02
C GLY A 24 -14.74 10.22 -7.95
N ASP A 25 -15.51 10.67 -6.94
CA ASP A 25 -15.07 11.53 -5.83
C ASP A 25 -14.03 10.89 -4.89
N TYR A 26 -13.93 9.57 -4.85
CA TYR A 26 -13.01 8.86 -3.95
C TYR A 26 -11.89 8.15 -4.71
N VAL A 27 -12.14 7.76 -5.97
CA VAL A 27 -11.23 6.91 -6.75
C VAL A 27 -11.12 7.43 -8.18
N THR A 28 -9.90 7.42 -8.73
CA THR A 28 -9.70 7.69 -10.15
C THR A 28 -10.09 6.49 -10.98
N LEU A 29 -11.13 6.66 -11.80
CA LEU A 29 -11.66 5.64 -12.69
C LEU A 29 -11.07 5.74 -14.12
N GLN A 30 -10.77 4.60 -14.71
CA GLN A 30 -10.29 4.44 -16.09
C GLN A 30 -11.28 3.58 -16.88
N ARG A 31 -11.30 3.71 -18.21
CA ARG A 31 -12.15 2.83 -19.04
C ARG A 31 -11.68 1.36 -18.91
N GLY A 32 -12.62 0.50 -18.51
CA GLY A 32 -12.44 -0.94 -18.34
C GLY A 32 -13.01 -1.78 -19.49
N GLY A 33 -13.75 -1.16 -20.41
CA GLY A 33 -14.42 -1.80 -21.54
C GLY A 33 -15.61 -0.95 -22.00
N VAL A 34 -16.49 -1.51 -22.83
CA VAL A 34 -17.77 -0.87 -23.17
C VAL A 34 -18.66 -0.87 -21.92
N ASN A 35 -19.20 0.29 -21.53
CA ASN A 35 -20.05 0.46 -20.34
C ASN A 35 -19.42 0.05 -18.99
N SER A 36 -18.08 -0.06 -18.92
CA SER A 36 -17.37 -0.41 -17.69
C SER A 36 -16.21 0.54 -17.44
N MET A 37 -16.13 1.04 -16.21
CA MET A 37 -15.00 1.78 -15.66
C MET A 37 -14.32 0.92 -14.59
N LYS A 38 -13.03 1.13 -14.37
CA LYS A 38 -12.25 0.42 -13.36
C LYS A 38 -11.29 1.33 -12.61
N GLY A 39 -11.02 1.02 -11.35
CA GLY A 39 -10.11 1.77 -10.48
C GLY A 39 -9.55 0.90 -9.36
N LEU A 40 -8.76 1.52 -8.47
CA LEU A 40 -8.30 0.86 -7.24
C LEU A 40 -9.41 0.89 -6.20
N CYS A 41 -9.65 -0.24 -5.55
CA CYS A 41 -10.72 -0.37 -4.57
C CYS A 41 -10.51 0.58 -3.38
N PRO A 42 -11.55 1.32 -2.96
CA PRO A 42 -11.46 2.18 -1.79
C PRO A 42 -11.62 1.40 -0.48
N PHE A 43 -12.18 0.18 -0.53
CA PHE A 43 -12.54 -0.64 0.64
C PHE A 43 -11.44 -1.60 1.10
N HIS A 44 -10.45 -1.90 0.25
CA HIS A 44 -9.30 -2.71 0.63
C HIS A 44 -8.00 -2.18 0.02
N ASP A 45 -6.86 -2.70 0.48
CA ASP A 45 -5.55 -2.28 0.01
C ASP A 45 -5.11 -3.16 -1.17
N GLU A 46 -5.18 -2.62 -2.39
CA GLU A 46 -4.74 -3.30 -3.61
C GLU A 46 -3.84 -2.43 -4.49
N LYS A 47 -3.07 -3.11 -5.34
CA LYS A 47 -2.13 -2.52 -6.28
C LYS A 47 -2.61 -2.57 -7.73
N THR A 48 -3.43 -3.55 -8.07
CA THR A 48 -4.04 -3.71 -9.38
C THR A 48 -5.48 -3.24 -9.34
N PRO A 49 -5.96 -2.48 -10.35
CA PRO A 49 -7.36 -2.07 -10.39
C PRO A 49 -8.29 -3.27 -10.48
N SER A 50 -8.99 -3.59 -9.39
CA SER A 50 -9.98 -4.67 -9.33
C SER A 50 -11.40 -4.15 -9.05
N PHE A 51 -11.54 -2.84 -8.79
CA PHE A 51 -12.81 -2.18 -8.58
C PHE A 51 -13.43 -1.79 -9.92
N HIS A 52 -14.59 -2.35 -10.25
CA HIS A 52 -15.31 -2.08 -11.49
C HIS A 52 -16.62 -1.35 -11.21
N VAL A 53 -16.95 -0.43 -12.11
CA VAL A 53 -18.21 0.34 -12.14
C VAL A 53 -18.87 0.11 -13.48
N THR A 54 -20.11 -0.37 -13.50
CA THR A 54 -20.89 -0.64 -14.70
C THR A 54 -21.88 0.50 -14.93
N LEU A 55 -21.60 1.35 -15.92
CA LEU A 55 -22.30 2.63 -16.14
C LEU A 55 -23.79 2.44 -16.41
N GLY A 56 -24.13 1.55 -17.34
CA GLY A 56 -25.53 1.32 -17.73
C GLY A 56 -26.39 0.65 -16.64
N ALA A 57 -25.76 -0.06 -15.71
CA ALA A 57 -26.45 -0.73 -14.60
C ALA A 57 -26.46 0.11 -13.31
N ASN A 58 -25.65 1.18 -13.23
CA ASN A 58 -25.42 1.96 -12.02
C ASN A 58 -24.92 1.12 -10.82
N LEU A 59 -24.12 0.09 -11.09
CA LEU A 59 -23.61 -0.88 -10.10
C LEU A 59 -22.08 -0.85 -10.01
N TRP A 60 -21.55 -1.29 -8.87
CA TRP A 60 -20.12 -1.51 -8.66
C TRP A 60 -19.85 -2.90 -8.10
N HIS A 61 -18.66 -3.42 -8.41
CA HIS A 61 -18.16 -4.68 -7.86
C HIS A 61 -16.63 -4.69 -7.84
N CYS A 62 -16.05 -5.17 -6.76
CA CYS A 62 -14.62 -5.32 -6.60
C CYS A 62 -14.22 -6.80 -6.65
N PHE A 63 -13.53 -7.21 -7.73
CA PHE A 63 -13.07 -8.58 -7.90
C PHE A 63 -11.93 -8.98 -6.95
N GLY A 64 -11.28 -8.02 -6.28
CA GLY A 64 -10.25 -8.28 -5.27
C GLY A 64 -10.80 -8.71 -3.91
N CYS A 65 -11.79 -7.99 -3.38
CA CYS A 65 -12.39 -8.26 -2.07
C CYS A 65 -13.78 -8.90 -2.10
N GLY A 66 -14.40 -9.02 -3.28
CA GLY A 66 -15.74 -9.61 -3.48
C GLY A 66 -16.91 -8.68 -3.15
N GLU A 67 -16.64 -7.44 -2.73
CA GLU A 67 -17.69 -6.48 -2.37
C GLU A 67 -18.34 -5.86 -3.60
N GLY A 68 -19.64 -5.58 -3.54
CA GLY A 68 -20.38 -4.93 -4.62
C GLY A 68 -21.73 -4.41 -4.16
N GLY A 69 -22.38 -3.62 -5.01
CA GLY A 69 -23.69 -3.05 -4.73
C GLY A 69 -24.08 -1.94 -5.68
N ASP A 70 -25.07 -1.15 -5.27
CA ASP A 70 -25.53 0.04 -5.97
C ASP A 70 -24.91 1.34 -5.40
N LEU A 71 -25.41 2.48 -5.87
CA LEU A 71 -25.01 3.83 -5.43
C LEU A 71 -25.13 4.01 -3.90
N ILE A 72 -26.22 3.54 -3.31
CA ILE A 72 -26.50 3.69 -1.87
C ILE A 72 -25.56 2.77 -1.09
N ASP A 73 -25.40 1.51 -1.54
CA ASP A 73 -24.46 0.58 -0.91
C ASP A 73 -23.04 1.14 -0.87
N PHE A 74 -22.61 1.80 -1.95
CA PHE A 74 -21.30 2.45 -2.02
C PHE A 74 -21.17 3.55 -0.97
N VAL A 75 -22.13 4.47 -0.91
CA VAL A 75 -22.10 5.62 0.03
C VAL A 75 -22.18 5.17 1.48
N GLN A 76 -23.10 4.25 1.79
CA GLN A 76 -23.21 3.68 3.14
C GLN A 76 -21.87 3.11 3.63
N ARG A 77 -21.16 2.39 2.75
CA ARG A 77 -19.88 1.77 3.10
C ARG A 77 -18.74 2.77 3.19
N ILE A 78 -18.64 3.71 2.24
CA ILE A 78 -17.50 4.63 2.19
C ILE A 78 -17.59 5.73 3.26
N GLU A 79 -18.80 6.21 3.55
CA GLU A 79 -19.06 7.24 4.56
C GLU A 79 -19.43 6.67 5.93
N GLY A 80 -19.74 5.38 6.01
CA GLY A 80 -20.21 4.73 7.24
C GLY A 80 -21.60 5.21 7.68
N LEU A 81 -22.45 5.59 6.72
CA LEU A 81 -23.77 6.15 6.98
C LEU A 81 -24.87 5.08 7.05
N ALA A 82 -25.87 5.32 7.89
CA ALA A 82 -27.10 4.55 7.86
C ALA A 82 -27.90 4.84 6.57
N PHE A 83 -28.88 4.00 6.28
CA PHE A 83 -29.65 4.10 5.03
C PHE A 83 -30.34 5.47 4.88
N LEU A 84 -31.02 5.94 5.92
CA LEU A 84 -31.73 7.23 5.91
C LEU A 84 -30.77 8.41 5.66
N GLU A 85 -29.67 8.45 6.41
CA GLU A 85 -28.61 9.46 6.26
C GLU A 85 -28.00 9.46 4.86
N THR A 86 -27.88 8.27 4.25
CA THR A 86 -27.39 8.13 2.88
C THR A 86 -28.34 8.71 1.85
N ILE A 87 -29.65 8.49 2.02
CA ILE A 87 -30.66 9.10 1.13
C ILE A 87 -30.63 10.62 1.27
N GLU A 88 -30.55 11.16 2.49
CA GLU A 88 -30.45 12.61 2.73
C GLU A 88 -29.16 13.20 2.13
N PHE A 89 -28.03 12.52 2.29
CA PHE A 89 -26.75 12.91 1.68
C PHE A 89 -26.85 12.98 0.15
N LEU A 90 -27.36 11.92 -0.48
CA LEU A 90 -27.50 11.84 -1.94
C LEU A 90 -28.55 12.83 -2.45
N ALA A 91 -29.65 13.04 -1.73
CA ALA A 91 -30.68 14.01 -2.08
C ALA A 91 -30.14 15.46 -2.06
N ASN A 92 -29.41 15.83 -1.00
CA ASN A 92 -28.75 17.13 -0.92
C ASN A 92 -27.77 17.35 -2.08
N LYS A 93 -27.01 16.29 -2.44
CA LYS A 93 -26.08 16.34 -3.56
C LYS A 93 -26.76 16.44 -4.93
N ALA A 94 -27.92 15.82 -5.07
CA ALA A 94 -28.75 15.89 -6.28
C ALA A 94 -29.67 17.13 -6.33
N GLY A 95 -29.77 17.91 -5.25
CA GLY A 95 -30.75 19.00 -5.12
C GLY A 95 -32.20 18.51 -5.05
N ILE A 96 -32.44 17.29 -4.56
CA ILE A 96 -33.77 16.69 -4.42
C ILE A 96 -34.34 17.01 -3.04
N VAL A 97 -35.55 17.56 -3.01
CA VAL A 97 -36.31 17.75 -1.76
C VAL A 97 -37.02 16.44 -1.43
N LEU A 98 -36.74 15.90 -0.25
CA LEU A 98 -37.35 14.66 0.25
C LEU A 98 -38.68 14.94 0.95
N HIS A 99 -39.70 14.15 0.62
CA HIS A 99 -40.99 14.11 1.31
C HIS A 99 -41.04 12.89 2.24
N TYR A 100 -41.65 13.07 3.41
CA TYR A 100 -41.81 12.01 4.41
C TYR A 100 -43.30 11.66 4.54
N VAL A 101 -43.64 10.38 4.45
CA VAL A 101 -45.02 9.91 4.49
C VAL A 101 -45.43 9.66 5.95
N GLU A 102 -46.36 10.49 6.43
CA GLU A 102 -47.04 10.50 7.74
C GLU A 102 -46.22 10.12 8.99
N GLY A 103 -45.95 11.13 9.83
CA GLY A 103 -45.48 10.94 11.21
C GLY A 103 -44.29 11.79 11.65
N GLY A 104 -44.17 13.03 11.20
CA GLY A 104 -43.23 14.01 11.73
C GLY A 104 -43.32 15.31 10.94
N GLU A 105 -43.63 16.42 11.61
CA GLU A 105 -43.65 17.76 11.02
C GLU A 105 -42.35 18.04 10.25
N ALA A 106 -42.48 18.72 9.11
CA ALA A 106 -41.39 19.24 8.29
C ALA A 106 -40.65 20.41 9.00
N GLY A 107 -40.07 20.13 10.17
CA GLY A 107 -39.34 21.08 10.97
C GLY A 107 -38.10 20.42 11.54
N SER A 108 -36.94 20.66 10.90
CA SER A 108 -35.61 20.34 11.42
C SER A 108 -35.51 18.91 12.00
N THR A 109 -35.28 17.92 11.13
CA THR A 109 -34.69 16.64 11.57
C THR A 109 -33.37 17.00 12.26
N ARG A 110 -33.41 17.16 13.58
CA ARG A 110 -32.22 17.26 14.41
C ARG A 110 -31.55 15.92 14.23
N VAL A 111 -30.59 15.86 13.30
CA VAL A 111 -29.69 14.73 13.14
C VAL A 111 -29.24 14.32 14.53
N GLU A 112 -29.36 13.03 14.87
CA GLU A 112 -29.14 12.57 16.24
C GLU A 112 -27.80 13.13 16.78
N PRO A 113 -27.78 13.62 18.04
CA PRO A 113 -26.56 14.16 18.62
C PRO A 113 -25.40 13.16 18.53
N GLY A 114 -24.27 13.60 17.97
CA GLY A 114 -23.06 12.77 17.84
C GLY A 114 -22.91 11.95 16.56
N THR A 115 -23.85 12.02 15.62
CA THR A 115 -23.70 11.45 14.26
C THR A 115 -22.59 12.14 13.47
N ARG A 116 -21.94 11.41 12.54
CA ARG A 116 -20.86 11.95 11.69
C ARG A 116 -21.27 13.24 10.96
N GLN A 117 -22.47 13.26 10.39
CA GLN A 117 -23.01 14.43 9.69
C GLN A 117 -23.18 15.63 10.61
N ARG A 118 -23.65 15.44 11.85
CA ARG A 118 -23.79 16.51 12.84
C ARG A 118 -22.44 17.11 13.24
N LEU A 119 -21.41 16.28 13.34
CA LEU A 119 -20.03 16.72 13.60
C LEU A 119 -19.45 17.52 12.42
N LEU A 120 -19.69 17.07 11.18
CA LEU A 120 -19.29 17.81 9.97
C LEU A 120 -20.00 19.17 9.87
N GLU A 121 -21.28 19.22 10.21
CA GLU A 121 -22.07 20.46 10.22
C GLU A 121 -21.56 21.44 11.28
N CYS A 122 -21.16 20.96 12.47
CA CYS A 122 -20.53 21.78 13.50
C CYS A 122 -19.25 22.46 12.98
N ASN A 123 -18.40 21.71 12.27
CA ASN A 123 -17.20 22.27 11.64
C ASN A 123 -17.53 23.22 10.48
N ARG A 124 -18.59 22.96 9.70
CA ARG A 124 -19.04 23.87 8.63
C ARG A 124 -19.47 25.23 9.20
N VAL A 125 -20.28 25.24 10.26
CA VAL A 125 -20.70 26.48 10.95
C VAL A 125 -19.49 27.20 11.56
N ALA A 126 -18.53 26.46 12.13
CA ALA A 126 -17.29 27.06 12.63
C ALA A 126 -16.44 27.68 11.51
N GLN A 127 -16.40 27.07 10.33
CA GLN A 127 -15.73 27.65 9.16
C GLN A 127 -16.38 28.97 8.75
N ASP A 128 -17.71 29.00 8.64
CA ASP A 128 -18.45 30.22 8.28
C ASP A 128 -18.16 31.34 9.27
N PHE A 129 -18.15 31.01 10.56
CA PHE A 129 -17.78 31.94 11.63
C PHE A 129 -16.38 32.50 11.42
N PHE A 130 -15.35 31.65 11.30
CA PHE A 130 -13.98 32.13 11.14
C PHE A 130 -13.78 32.96 9.86
N THR A 131 -14.44 32.58 8.77
CA THR A 131 -14.39 33.32 7.50
C THR A 131 -14.99 34.72 7.66
N ALA A 132 -16.14 34.82 8.34
CA ALA A 132 -16.76 36.11 8.65
C ALA A 132 -15.88 36.97 9.58
N GLN A 133 -15.24 36.35 10.57
CA GLN A 133 -14.34 37.06 11.50
C GLN A 133 -13.09 37.61 10.82
N LEU A 134 -12.64 37.04 9.70
CA LEU A 134 -11.51 37.57 8.93
C LEU A 134 -11.79 38.97 8.34
N LEU A 135 -13.07 39.34 8.18
CA LEU A 135 -13.50 40.66 7.72
C LEU A 135 -13.72 41.66 8.87
N SER A 136 -13.66 41.20 10.12
CA SER A 136 -13.85 42.07 11.29
C SER A 136 -12.72 43.11 11.44
N PRO A 137 -12.97 44.23 12.15
CA PRO A 137 -11.91 45.19 12.47
C PRO A 137 -10.74 44.56 13.24
N GLU A 138 -11.02 43.61 14.14
CA GLU A 138 -10.00 42.94 14.96
C GLU A 138 -8.99 42.12 14.14
N ALA A 139 -9.41 41.62 12.98
CA ALA A 139 -8.60 40.78 12.10
C ALA A 139 -7.56 41.57 11.25
N GLU A 140 -7.24 42.82 11.59
CA GLU A 140 -6.26 43.63 10.86
C GLU A 140 -4.89 42.94 10.75
N THR A 141 -4.35 42.45 11.86
CA THR A 141 -3.08 41.71 11.88
C THR A 141 -3.16 40.41 11.07
N ALA A 142 -4.34 39.77 11.05
CA ALA A 142 -4.57 38.57 10.26
C ALA A 142 -4.50 38.86 8.75
N ARG A 143 -5.16 39.94 8.29
CA ARG A 143 -5.10 40.38 6.89
C ARG A 143 -3.69 40.84 6.50
N ALA A 144 -3.02 41.60 7.36
CA ALA A 144 -1.64 42.01 7.14
C ALA A 144 -0.68 40.81 7.02
N PHE A 145 -0.90 39.73 7.78
CA PHE A 145 -0.16 38.49 7.64
C PHE A 145 -0.38 37.82 6.27
N VAL A 146 -1.63 37.74 5.81
CA VAL A 146 -2.00 37.16 4.50
C VAL A 146 -1.38 37.96 3.36
N GLU A 147 -1.51 39.29 3.39
CA GLU A 147 -0.91 40.19 2.42
C GLU A 147 0.63 40.13 2.45
N GLY A 148 1.22 40.07 3.64
CA GLY A 148 2.66 39.90 3.83
C GLY A 148 3.23 38.60 3.25
N ARG A 149 2.38 37.60 3.01
CA ARG A 149 2.71 36.35 2.29
C ARG A 149 2.36 36.38 0.79
N ALA A 150 2.04 37.57 0.26
CA ALA A 150 1.63 37.79 -1.12
C ALA A 150 0.37 36.98 -1.51
N PHE A 151 -0.59 36.86 -0.60
CA PHE A 151 -1.92 36.33 -0.87
C PHE A 151 -2.94 37.47 -0.83
N THR A 152 -3.88 37.44 -1.77
CA THR A 152 -4.98 38.40 -1.84
C THR A 152 -6.16 37.96 -0.98
N SER A 153 -7.14 38.84 -0.79
CA SER A 153 -8.42 38.47 -0.14
C SER A 153 -9.19 37.41 -0.93
N GLU A 154 -9.10 37.43 -2.27
CA GLU A 154 -9.69 36.42 -3.14
C GLU A 154 -9.01 35.06 -2.95
N ASP A 155 -7.68 35.04 -2.83
CA ASP A 155 -6.94 33.82 -2.50
C ASP A 155 -7.38 33.28 -1.13
N ALA A 156 -7.45 34.14 -0.11
CA ALA A 156 -7.91 33.75 1.21
C ALA A 156 -9.32 33.14 1.18
N ALA A 157 -10.25 33.73 0.43
CA ALA A 157 -11.59 33.20 0.24
C ALA A 157 -11.59 31.84 -0.49
N ARG A 158 -10.80 31.69 -1.56
CA ARG A 158 -10.68 30.44 -2.33
C ARG A 158 -10.23 29.26 -1.46
N PHE A 159 -9.29 29.48 -0.55
CA PHE A 159 -8.79 28.45 0.36
C PHE A 159 -9.60 28.36 1.67
N GLY A 160 -10.68 29.14 1.78
CA GLY A 160 -11.58 29.16 2.94
C GLY A 160 -10.91 29.64 4.23
N MET A 161 -9.88 30.49 4.12
CA MET A 161 -9.17 31.03 5.27
C MET A 161 -10.09 31.85 6.17
N GLY A 162 -9.80 31.80 7.46
CA GLY A 162 -10.54 32.54 8.47
C GLY A 162 -9.65 33.12 9.57
N TYR A 163 -10.27 33.80 10.52
CA TYR A 163 -9.64 34.31 11.72
C TYR A 163 -10.39 33.81 12.96
N ALA A 164 -9.63 33.24 13.91
CA ALA A 164 -10.12 32.93 15.23
C ALA A 164 -9.87 34.14 16.15
N PRO A 165 -10.93 34.88 16.58
CA PRO A 165 -10.79 36.12 17.35
C PRO A 165 -10.18 35.90 18.73
N LYS A 166 -9.70 36.99 19.36
CA LYS A 166 -9.21 36.93 20.74
C LYS A 166 -10.39 36.73 21.69
N GLY A 167 -10.24 35.84 22.66
CA GLY A 167 -11.29 35.54 23.62
C GLY A 167 -11.27 34.08 24.01
N TRP A 168 -12.07 33.71 25.00
CA TRP A 168 -12.11 32.34 25.53
C TRP A 168 -13.34 31.55 25.07
N ALA A 169 -14.40 32.19 24.57
CA ALA A 169 -15.66 31.52 24.26
C ALA A 169 -16.45 32.17 23.12
N ASN A 170 -15.75 32.82 22.18
CA ASN A 170 -16.39 33.49 21.05
C ASN A 170 -17.02 32.48 20.09
N LEU A 171 -16.24 31.47 19.69
CA LEU A 171 -16.74 30.38 18.85
C LEU A 171 -17.72 29.50 19.64
N LEU A 172 -17.37 29.16 20.89
CA LEU A 172 -18.22 28.35 21.76
C LEU A 172 -19.62 28.96 21.92
N GLY A 173 -19.72 30.27 22.14
CA GLY A 173 -21.01 30.97 22.20
C GLY A 173 -21.77 30.85 20.89
N HIS A 174 -21.12 31.15 19.77
CA HIS A 174 -21.73 31.06 18.44
C HIS A 174 -22.26 29.65 18.10
N LEU A 175 -21.52 28.60 18.47
CA LEU A 175 -21.95 27.22 18.23
C LEU A 175 -23.11 26.80 19.15
N ARG A 176 -23.12 27.24 20.41
CA ARG A 176 -24.24 27.02 21.32
C ARG A 176 -25.51 27.71 20.85
N ASP A 177 -25.40 28.95 20.39
CA ASP A 177 -26.51 29.72 19.80
C ASP A 177 -27.02 29.04 18.51
N SER A 178 -26.15 28.34 17.79
CA SER A 178 -26.47 27.51 16.62
C SER A 178 -27.02 26.11 16.99
N GLY A 179 -27.24 25.84 18.29
CA GLY A 179 -27.87 24.63 18.79
C GLY A 179 -26.96 23.39 18.90
N PHE A 180 -25.64 23.55 18.91
CA PHE A 180 -24.70 22.46 19.19
C PHE A 180 -24.48 22.30 20.70
N THR A 181 -24.36 21.05 21.14
CA THR A 181 -24.07 20.69 22.53
C THR A 181 -22.57 20.79 22.83
N ASP A 182 -22.23 21.04 24.09
CA ASP A 182 -20.83 21.07 24.54
C ASP A 182 -20.07 19.77 24.22
N ALA A 183 -20.77 18.63 24.26
CA ALA A 183 -20.20 17.33 23.91
C ALA A 183 -19.82 17.27 22.42
N GLU A 184 -20.68 17.72 21.52
CA GLU A 184 -20.41 17.77 20.07
C GLU A 184 -19.22 18.70 19.76
N ILE A 185 -19.22 19.91 20.33
CA ILE A 185 -18.18 20.93 20.13
C ILE A 185 -16.81 20.42 20.63
N THR A 186 -16.79 19.75 21.79
CA THR A 186 -15.57 19.13 22.33
C THR A 186 -15.12 17.95 21.50
N THR A 187 -16.06 17.12 21.00
CA THR A 187 -15.77 15.94 20.17
C THR A 187 -15.09 16.32 18.86
N VAL A 188 -15.54 17.39 18.18
CA VAL A 188 -14.88 17.89 16.96
C VAL A 188 -13.61 18.68 17.25
N GLY A 189 -13.25 18.87 18.52
CA GLY A 189 -12.00 19.50 18.92
C GLY A 189 -11.97 21.02 18.77
N LEU A 190 -13.14 21.68 18.71
CA LEU A 190 -13.25 23.15 18.64
C LEU A 190 -13.17 23.82 20.01
N ALA A 191 -13.54 23.10 21.08
CA ALA A 191 -13.42 23.57 22.46
C ALA A 191 -12.76 22.52 23.36
N LYS A 192 -12.15 22.97 24.46
CA LYS A 192 -11.51 22.13 25.48
C LYS A 192 -11.95 22.52 26.89
N MET A 193 -11.94 21.54 27.79
CA MET A 193 -12.21 21.79 29.21
C MET A 193 -10.98 22.40 29.89
N GLY A 194 -11.18 23.54 30.55
CA GLY A 194 -10.18 24.20 31.39
C GLY A 194 -10.63 24.26 32.85
N SER A 195 -9.80 24.88 33.70
CA SER A 195 -10.09 25.04 35.13
C SER A 195 -11.30 25.95 35.42
N ARG A 196 -11.66 26.82 34.47
CA ARG A 196 -12.79 27.78 34.57
C ARG A 196 -13.97 27.41 33.65
N GLY A 197 -13.98 26.20 33.11
CA GLY A 197 -14.99 25.73 32.17
C GLY A 197 -14.46 25.53 30.75
N LEU A 198 -15.39 25.31 29.82
CA LEU A 198 -15.09 25.04 28.41
C LEU A 198 -14.63 26.32 27.69
N TYR A 199 -13.62 26.22 26.84
CA TYR A 199 -13.05 27.35 26.11
C TYR A 199 -12.60 27.00 24.70
N ASP A 200 -12.49 28.01 23.83
CA ASP A 200 -12.09 27.89 22.42
C ASP A 200 -10.66 27.38 22.27
N VAL A 201 -10.45 26.37 21.41
CA VAL A 201 -9.12 25.84 21.09
C VAL A 201 -8.31 26.84 20.25
N PHE A 202 -8.95 27.42 19.24
CA PHE A 202 -8.33 28.37 18.32
C PHE A 202 -8.62 29.80 18.78
N ARG A 203 -7.57 30.59 19.04
CA ARG A 203 -7.67 31.94 19.58
C ARG A 203 -6.50 32.78 19.11
N ASP A 204 -6.80 33.95 18.54
CA ASP A 204 -5.84 34.85 17.93
C ASP A 204 -4.97 34.19 16.84
N ARG A 205 -5.64 33.47 15.93
CA ARG A 205 -4.98 32.69 14.88
C ARG A 205 -5.66 32.87 13.53
N VAL A 206 -4.87 32.83 12.47
CA VAL A 206 -5.37 32.57 11.12
C VAL A 206 -5.66 31.08 11.01
N THR A 207 -6.82 30.74 10.46
CA THR A 207 -7.31 29.36 10.36
C THR A 207 -7.41 28.92 8.90
N TRP A 208 -7.05 27.67 8.64
CA TRP A 208 -7.26 26.96 7.38
C TRP A 208 -8.19 25.77 7.62
N PRO A 209 -9.31 25.66 6.90
CA PRO A 209 -10.19 24.51 6.98
C PRO A 209 -9.50 23.30 6.34
N ILE A 210 -9.51 22.17 7.02
CA ILE A 210 -8.99 20.91 6.51
C ILE A 210 -10.18 20.08 6.07
N ARG A 211 -10.23 19.76 4.77
CA ARG A 211 -11.37 19.09 4.14
C ARG A 211 -11.04 17.66 3.73
N ASP A 212 -12.06 16.81 3.62
CA ASP A 212 -11.94 15.50 2.96
C ASP A 212 -11.99 15.62 1.42
N THR A 213 -12.01 14.48 0.73
CA THR A 213 -12.10 14.43 -0.73
C THR A 213 -13.41 14.95 -1.30
N THR A 214 -14.48 15.03 -0.50
CA THR A 214 -15.80 15.55 -0.88
C THR A 214 -15.90 17.07 -0.68
N GLY A 215 -14.98 17.65 0.10
CA GLY A 215 -14.98 19.06 0.48
C GLY A 215 -15.58 19.34 1.86
N ALA A 216 -16.03 18.33 2.59
CA ALA A 216 -16.56 18.50 3.95
C ALA A 216 -15.45 18.84 4.94
N VAL A 217 -15.71 19.75 5.89
CA VAL A 217 -14.70 20.23 6.84
C VAL A 217 -14.53 19.25 7.99
N LEU A 218 -13.35 18.63 8.05
CA LEU A 218 -12.99 17.67 9.09
C LEU A 218 -12.39 18.35 10.34
N GLY A 219 -11.75 19.50 10.16
CA GLY A 219 -11.11 20.25 11.23
C GLY A 219 -10.38 21.46 10.69
N PHE A 220 -9.46 22.01 11.49
CA PHE A 220 -8.76 23.24 11.19
C PHE A 220 -7.27 23.14 11.54
N GLY A 221 -6.44 23.72 10.68
CA GLY A 221 -5.09 24.13 11.02
C GLY A 221 -5.08 25.61 11.37
N ALA A 222 -4.30 26.03 12.36
CA ALA A 222 -4.31 27.41 12.81
C ALA A 222 -2.91 27.91 13.18
N ARG A 223 -2.55 29.07 12.63
CA ARG A 223 -1.28 29.74 12.88
C ARG A 223 -1.50 30.97 13.74
N ARG A 224 -0.69 31.12 14.79
CA ARG A 224 -0.68 32.36 15.58
C ARG A 224 -0.14 33.54 14.77
N LEU A 225 -0.61 34.72 15.14
CA LEU A 225 -0.17 35.99 14.57
C LEU A 225 1.00 36.60 15.34
N ASP A 226 1.06 36.36 16.66
CA ASP A 226 2.15 36.81 17.50
C ASP A 226 3.17 35.68 17.75
N ASP A 227 4.42 35.90 17.35
CA ASP A 227 5.54 34.98 17.55
C ASP A 227 6.34 35.26 18.84
N SER A 228 5.90 36.20 19.68
CA SER A 228 6.61 36.63 20.90
C SER A 228 6.67 35.60 22.03
N ASP A 229 5.72 34.66 22.09
CA ASP A 229 5.61 33.65 23.15
C ASP A 229 6.24 32.31 22.71
N PRO A 230 7.44 31.91 23.17
CA PRO A 230 8.07 30.68 22.71
C PRO A 230 7.36 29.39 23.19
N GLU A 231 6.56 29.47 24.25
CA GLU A 231 5.90 28.29 24.84
C GLU A 231 4.66 27.86 24.05
N ASN A 232 4.05 28.77 23.30
CA ASN A 232 2.87 28.48 22.50
C ASN A 232 3.26 28.00 21.09
N PRO A 233 2.77 26.85 20.59
CA PRO A 233 3.12 26.37 19.27
C PRO A 233 2.72 27.34 18.15
N LYS A 234 3.63 27.57 17.19
CA LYS A 234 3.40 28.41 16.01
C LYS A 234 2.19 27.95 15.20
N TYR A 235 2.06 26.65 15.02
CA TYR A 235 0.92 25.99 14.39
C TYR A 235 0.27 25.00 15.35
N ILE A 236 -1.07 24.97 15.35
CA ILE A 236 -1.87 23.96 16.02
C ILE A 236 -2.91 23.43 15.05
N ASN A 237 -3.24 22.14 15.18
CA ASN A 237 -4.30 21.50 14.41
C ASN A 237 -5.37 20.98 15.36
N THR A 238 -6.58 20.77 14.83
CA THR A 238 -7.63 20.01 15.50
C THR A 238 -7.04 18.72 16.11
N PRO A 239 -7.38 18.37 17.37
CA PRO A 239 -6.99 17.10 17.95
C PRO A 239 -7.63 15.93 17.20
N GLU A 240 -7.16 14.70 17.44
CA GLU A 240 -7.82 13.50 16.89
C GLU A 240 -9.31 13.48 17.27
N SER A 241 -10.16 13.18 16.30
CA SER A 241 -11.61 13.09 16.47
C SER A 241 -12.18 11.97 15.60
N PRO A 242 -13.46 11.58 15.77
CA PRO A 242 -14.11 10.58 14.90
C PRO A 242 -14.13 10.94 13.41
N ILE A 243 -13.95 12.22 13.07
CA ILE A 243 -13.96 12.73 11.70
C ILE A 243 -12.59 13.26 11.24
N TYR A 244 -11.61 13.35 12.13
CA TYR A 244 -10.29 13.91 11.81
C TYR A 244 -9.17 13.03 12.36
N HIS A 245 -8.41 12.44 11.41
CA HIS A 245 -7.25 11.62 11.69
C HIS A 245 -6.01 12.19 11.01
N LYS A 246 -5.05 12.70 11.79
CA LYS A 246 -3.85 13.35 11.23
C LYS A 246 -3.04 12.41 10.35
N SER A 247 -3.12 11.12 10.61
CA SER A 247 -2.39 10.11 9.85
C SER A 247 -2.92 9.90 8.44
N SER A 248 -4.16 10.29 8.12
CA SER A 248 -4.80 10.05 6.81
C SER A 248 -5.26 11.31 6.09
N VAL A 249 -5.26 12.49 6.73
CA VAL A 249 -5.78 13.73 6.15
C VAL A 249 -4.68 14.58 5.52
N LEU A 250 -4.88 14.96 4.26
CA LEU A 250 -4.02 15.85 3.49
C LEU A 250 -4.74 17.17 3.20
N TYR A 251 -4.12 18.30 3.56
CA TYR A 251 -4.64 19.62 3.24
C TYR A 251 -4.53 19.91 1.74
N GLY A 252 -5.56 20.54 1.17
CA GLY A 252 -5.66 20.86 -0.25
C GLY A 252 -6.02 19.67 -1.14
N LEU A 253 -6.31 18.50 -0.56
CA LEU A 253 -6.68 17.31 -1.32
C LEU A 253 -7.98 17.52 -2.10
N ASP A 254 -8.97 18.18 -1.52
CA ASP A 254 -10.23 18.58 -2.16
C ASP A 254 -9.99 19.39 -3.45
N LEU A 255 -9.03 20.31 -3.41
CA LEU A 255 -8.65 21.15 -4.56
C LEU A 255 -7.80 20.38 -5.58
N ALA A 256 -6.92 19.50 -5.10
CA ALA A 256 -5.91 18.84 -5.91
C ALA A 256 -6.40 17.54 -6.57
N ARG A 257 -7.43 16.89 -6.01
CA ARG A 257 -7.87 15.54 -6.36
C ARG A 257 -8.01 15.29 -7.86
N LYS A 258 -8.76 16.17 -8.53
CA LYS A 258 -9.01 16.10 -9.97
C LYS A 258 -7.71 16.22 -10.76
N THR A 259 -6.91 17.23 -10.44
CA THR A 259 -5.60 17.46 -11.07
C THR A 259 -4.65 16.28 -10.86
N ILE A 260 -4.64 15.69 -9.65
CA ILE A 260 -3.82 14.51 -9.33
C ILE A 260 -4.18 13.34 -10.24
N GLY A 261 -5.47 13.07 -10.45
CA GLY A 261 -5.92 12.02 -11.37
C GLY A 261 -5.60 12.31 -12.83
N GLU A 262 -5.79 13.55 -13.29
CA GLU A 262 -5.55 13.97 -14.68
C GLU A 262 -4.06 13.98 -15.05
N GLN A 263 -3.23 14.58 -14.18
CA GLN A 263 -1.78 14.70 -14.41
C GLN A 263 -1.01 13.46 -13.95
N ARG A 264 -1.65 12.55 -13.20
CA ARG A 264 -1.01 11.42 -12.50
C ARG A 264 0.16 11.86 -11.64
N ARG A 265 0.07 13.06 -11.08
CA ARG A 265 1.14 13.71 -10.33
C ARG A 265 0.58 14.24 -9.02
N CYS A 266 1.31 14.05 -7.93
CA CYS A 266 0.99 14.63 -6.63
C CYS A 266 2.23 15.32 -6.07
N VAL A 267 2.10 16.57 -5.62
CA VAL A 267 3.21 17.32 -5.00
C VAL A 267 2.95 17.43 -3.51
N ILE A 268 3.82 16.85 -2.68
CA ILE A 268 3.74 16.91 -1.22
C ILE A 268 4.60 18.07 -0.74
N VAL A 269 3.98 19.06 -0.11
CA VAL A 269 4.64 20.24 0.49
C VAL A 269 4.47 20.24 2.02
N GLU A 270 5.17 21.13 2.73
CA GLU A 270 5.23 21.08 4.20
C GLU A 270 4.03 21.75 4.89
N GLY A 271 3.57 22.90 4.39
CA GLY A 271 2.58 23.72 5.08
C GLY A 271 1.40 24.19 4.24
N TYR A 272 0.42 24.78 4.94
CA TYR A 272 -0.80 25.34 4.34
C TYR A 272 -0.49 26.43 3.31
N THR A 273 0.43 27.34 3.63
CA THR A 273 0.84 28.42 2.74
C THR A 273 1.58 27.92 1.50
N ASP A 274 2.28 26.80 1.60
CA ASP A 274 3.00 26.21 0.48
C ASP A 274 2.05 25.59 -0.52
N VAL A 275 0.97 24.95 -0.04
CA VAL A 275 -0.11 24.47 -0.91
C VAL A 275 -0.73 25.66 -1.64
N MET A 276 -1.07 26.73 -0.93
CA MET A 276 -1.61 27.93 -1.56
C MET A 276 -0.67 28.49 -2.62
N ALA A 277 0.61 28.68 -2.29
CA ALA A 277 1.61 29.20 -3.19
C ALA A 277 1.81 28.30 -4.43
N ALA A 278 1.82 26.99 -4.25
CA ALA A 278 1.92 26.02 -5.34
C ALA A 278 0.72 26.08 -6.27
N HIS A 279 -0.51 26.06 -5.73
CA HIS A 279 -1.75 26.15 -6.52
C HIS A 279 -1.84 27.46 -7.30
N LEU A 280 -1.51 28.59 -6.67
CA LEU A 280 -1.49 29.91 -7.32
C LEU A 280 -0.35 30.04 -8.35
N SER A 281 0.66 29.18 -8.27
CA SER A 281 1.74 29.09 -9.26
C SER A 281 1.44 28.12 -10.41
N GLY A 282 0.26 27.50 -10.43
CA GLY A 282 -0.15 26.52 -11.45
C GLY A 282 0.22 25.07 -11.12
N VAL A 283 0.79 24.80 -9.95
CA VAL A 283 1.03 23.44 -9.43
C VAL A 283 -0.18 23.03 -8.59
N THR A 284 -1.33 22.82 -9.26
CA THR A 284 -2.63 22.55 -8.60
C THR A 284 -2.78 21.12 -8.08
N CYS A 285 -1.76 20.28 -8.23
CA CYS A 285 -1.69 18.94 -7.65
C CYS A 285 -0.95 18.90 -6.30
N ALA A 286 -0.73 20.06 -5.67
CA ALA A 286 -0.04 20.18 -4.38
C ALA A 286 -0.96 19.91 -3.18
N VAL A 287 -0.45 19.18 -2.20
CA VAL A 287 -1.10 18.85 -0.92
C VAL A 287 -0.08 18.87 0.22
N ALA A 288 -0.52 19.02 1.47
CA ALA A 288 0.35 19.03 2.65
C ALA A 288 -0.14 18.10 3.76
N THR A 289 0.78 17.60 4.58
CA THR A 289 0.42 16.89 5.82
C THR A 289 0.02 17.88 6.91
N CYS A 290 -0.91 17.49 7.78
CA CYS A 290 -1.40 18.38 8.83
C CYS A 290 -0.56 18.25 10.11
N GLY A 291 0.67 18.77 10.10
CA GLY A 291 1.54 18.81 11.28
C GLY A 291 2.00 17.43 11.76
N THR A 292 2.17 16.50 10.81
CA THR A 292 2.68 15.14 11.05
C THR A 292 3.59 14.72 9.90
N ALA A 293 4.43 13.71 10.14
CA ALA A 293 5.20 13.09 9.06
C ALA A 293 4.26 12.41 8.04
N PHE A 294 4.67 12.36 6.79
CA PHE A 294 3.95 11.60 5.76
C PHE A 294 3.88 10.12 6.17
N THR A 295 2.72 9.48 6.02
CA THR A 295 2.42 8.14 6.57
C THR A 295 2.08 7.17 5.44
N GLY A 296 1.97 5.88 5.75
CA GLY A 296 1.46 4.89 4.81
C GLY A 296 -0.01 5.12 4.39
N GLU A 297 -0.85 5.64 5.29
CA GLU A 297 -2.25 5.99 4.96
C GLU A 297 -2.30 7.10 3.89
N HIS A 298 -1.50 8.15 4.07
CA HIS A 298 -1.36 9.21 3.06
C HIS A 298 -0.90 8.65 1.71
N ALA A 299 0.10 7.76 1.72
CA ALA A 299 0.59 7.11 0.51
C ALA A 299 -0.51 6.33 -0.21
N ARG A 300 -1.35 5.59 0.53
CA ARG A 300 -2.49 4.84 -0.04
C ARG A 300 -3.53 5.75 -0.68
N ILE A 301 -3.88 6.86 -0.04
CA ILE A 301 -4.82 7.84 -0.59
C ILE A 301 -4.27 8.43 -1.89
N VAL A 302 -3.02 8.91 -1.88
CA VAL A 302 -2.37 9.46 -3.08
C VAL A 302 -2.30 8.42 -4.21
N ARG A 303 -1.97 7.15 -3.89
CA ARG A 303 -1.92 6.07 -4.87
C ARG A 303 -3.29 5.79 -5.52
N ARG A 304 -4.38 5.81 -4.74
CA ARG A 304 -5.75 5.63 -5.26
C ARG A 304 -6.13 6.74 -6.25
N LEU A 305 -5.70 7.97 -5.97
CA LEU A 305 -5.97 9.11 -6.85
C LEU A 305 -5.09 9.11 -8.10
N ILE A 306 -3.86 8.61 -8.02
CA ILE A 306 -2.99 8.41 -9.19
C ILE A 306 -3.49 7.23 -10.06
N GLY A 307 -4.06 6.19 -9.43
CA GLY A 307 -4.86 5.14 -10.06
C GLY A 307 -4.10 3.91 -10.60
N ARG A 308 -2.81 4.00 -10.97
CA ARG A 308 -2.02 2.84 -11.44
C ARG A 308 -0.60 2.85 -10.87
N PRO A 309 -0.02 1.68 -10.54
CA PRO A 309 1.42 1.52 -10.51
C PRO A 309 1.99 1.77 -11.91
N ALA A 310 3.08 2.50 -11.95
CA ALA A 310 4.04 2.54 -13.04
C ALA A 310 4.23 1.16 -13.70
N ASP A 311 4.05 1.07 -15.01
CA ASP A 311 4.93 0.19 -15.79
C ASP A 311 6.35 0.79 -15.74
N GLY A 312 7.40 0.01 -15.98
CA GLY A 312 8.81 0.46 -15.91
C GLY A 312 9.19 1.66 -16.81
N ALA A 313 8.22 2.23 -17.52
CA ALA A 313 8.26 3.43 -18.36
C ALA A 313 7.83 4.72 -17.64
N SER A 314 7.53 4.70 -16.33
CA SER A 314 7.01 5.84 -15.57
C SER A 314 7.84 7.12 -15.59
N SER A 315 9.13 7.03 -15.92
CA SER A 315 10.05 8.19 -16.01
C SER A 315 10.17 8.75 -17.44
N LEU A 316 9.50 8.15 -18.43
CA LEU A 316 9.54 8.63 -19.81
C LEU A 316 8.57 9.80 -20.01
N ARG A 317 9.14 11.00 -20.21
CA ARG A 317 8.42 12.17 -20.68
C ARG A 317 8.04 11.93 -22.14
N MET A 318 6.74 11.92 -22.45
CA MET A 318 6.31 11.70 -23.82
C MET A 318 6.65 12.91 -24.70
N PRO A 319 7.20 12.72 -25.91
CA PRO A 319 7.57 13.82 -26.82
C PRO A 319 6.40 14.73 -27.20
N ASP A 320 5.17 14.23 -27.11
CA ASP A 320 3.92 14.93 -27.44
C ASP A 320 3.35 15.76 -26.26
N GLY A 321 4.02 15.75 -25.10
CA GLY A 321 3.57 16.46 -23.89
C GLY A 321 2.44 15.75 -23.13
N SER A 322 2.07 14.52 -23.51
CA SER A 322 1.10 13.73 -22.76
C SER A 322 1.66 13.27 -21.39
N ALA A 323 0.76 13.07 -20.43
CA ALA A 323 1.13 12.66 -19.07
C ALA A 323 1.93 11.33 -19.08
N PRO A 324 2.95 11.18 -18.21
CA PRO A 324 3.73 9.94 -18.13
C PRO A 324 2.81 8.73 -17.92
N ARG A 325 3.20 7.56 -18.45
CA ARG A 325 2.40 6.32 -18.28
C ARG A 325 2.30 5.89 -16.82
N GLY A 326 3.27 6.24 -15.99
CA GLY A 326 3.26 6.02 -14.54
C GLY A 326 3.03 7.30 -13.73
N GLY A 327 2.68 7.12 -12.46
CA GLY A 327 2.44 8.23 -11.54
C GLY A 327 3.73 8.84 -11.00
N GLU A 328 3.67 10.12 -10.61
CA GLU A 328 4.78 10.82 -9.95
C GLU A 328 4.32 11.39 -8.61
N VAL A 329 5.08 11.11 -7.55
CA VAL A 329 4.90 11.77 -6.25
C VAL A 329 6.14 12.59 -5.95
N ILE A 330 5.99 13.89 -5.83
CA ILE A 330 7.11 14.83 -5.72
C ILE A 330 7.07 15.45 -4.34
N PHE A 331 8.10 15.25 -3.54
CA PHE A 331 8.22 15.87 -2.23
C PHE A 331 9.05 17.14 -2.33
N THR A 332 8.51 18.25 -1.85
CA THR A 332 9.25 19.49 -1.66
C THR A 332 9.58 19.63 -0.18
N PHE A 333 10.87 19.64 0.16
CA PHE A 333 11.33 19.84 1.54
C PHE A 333 12.01 21.19 1.69
N ASP A 334 11.96 21.72 2.89
CA ASP A 334 12.71 22.90 3.36
C ASP A 334 14.19 22.55 3.55
N GLY A 335 14.81 21.82 2.61
CA GLY A 335 16.24 21.46 2.61
C GLY A 335 16.81 20.72 3.84
N ASP A 336 16.02 20.50 4.89
CA ASP A 336 16.52 20.11 6.20
C ASP A 336 16.67 18.59 6.35
N ALA A 337 17.44 18.16 7.37
CA ALA A 337 17.69 16.74 7.61
C ALA A 337 16.47 15.98 8.17
N ALA A 338 15.43 16.69 8.63
CA ALA A 338 14.25 16.12 9.27
C ALA A 338 13.20 15.69 8.23
N GLY A 339 12.88 16.56 7.27
CA GLY A 339 11.99 16.29 6.14
C GLY A 339 12.48 15.10 5.31
N GLN A 340 13.79 15.04 5.04
CA GLN A 340 14.41 13.93 4.29
C GLN A 340 14.29 12.58 5.02
N LYS A 341 14.49 12.56 6.34
CA LYS A 341 14.34 11.34 7.17
C LYS A 341 12.87 10.90 7.28
N ALA A 342 11.94 11.84 7.37
CA ALA A 342 10.51 11.57 7.42
C ALA A 342 10.02 10.93 6.12
N ALA A 343 10.46 11.47 4.98
CA ALA A 343 10.22 10.91 3.66
C ALA A 343 10.69 9.45 3.60
N LEU A 344 11.98 9.21 3.89
CA LEU A 344 12.59 7.88 3.92
C LEU A 344 11.82 6.86 4.75
N LYS A 345 11.30 7.27 5.90
CA LYS A 345 10.52 6.39 6.78
C LYS A 345 9.19 5.97 6.15
N ALA A 346 8.52 6.86 5.43
CA ALA A 346 7.26 6.56 4.75
C ALA A 346 7.45 5.62 3.55
N PHE A 347 8.57 5.75 2.82
CA PHE A 347 8.85 4.95 1.62
C PHE A 347 9.26 3.51 1.89
N ARG A 348 9.74 3.20 3.10
CA ARG A 348 10.14 1.83 3.47
C ARG A 348 8.97 0.84 3.49
N THR A 349 7.74 1.33 3.56
CA THR A 349 6.54 0.49 3.69
C THR A 349 5.93 0.11 2.33
N ASP A 350 6.07 0.95 1.29
CA ASP A 350 5.56 0.68 -0.06
C ASP A 350 6.55 1.08 -1.17
N GLN A 351 7.11 0.08 -1.85
CA GLN A 351 8.20 0.24 -2.82
C GLN A 351 7.75 0.69 -4.21
N ASP A 352 6.52 0.37 -4.61
CA ASP A 352 5.99 0.83 -5.90
C ASP A 352 5.75 2.35 -5.86
N PHE A 353 5.36 2.83 -4.67
CA PHE A 353 5.27 4.26 -4.36
C PHE A 353 6.66 4.91 -4.33
N ALA A 354 7.66 4.24 -3.72
CA ALA A 354 9.04 4.74 -3.68
C ALA A 354 9.69 4.86 -5.07
N ALA A 355 9.41 3.93 -5.99
CA ALA A 355 9.91 3.98 -7.37
C ALA A 355 9.32 5.14 -8.18
N GLN A 356 8.13 5.62 -7.79
CA GLN A 356 7.43 6.77 -8.38
C GLN A 356 7.68 8.07 -7.60
N SER A 357 8.57 8.04 -6.60
CA SER A 357 8.81 9.17 -5.71
C SER A 357 10.04 9.97 -6.12
N PHE A 358 9.88 11.28 -6.10
CA PHE A 358 10.87 12.28 -6.46
C PHE A 358 10.99 13.31 -5.34
N VAL A 359 12.12 14.02 -5.32
CA VAL A 359 12.38 15.12 -4.39
C VAL A 359 12.76 16.36 -5.19
N ALA A 360 12.17 17.49 -4.83
CA ALA A 360 12.54 18.81 -5.33
C ALA A 360 12.94 19.67 -4.13
N VAL A 361 14.14 20.26 -4.17
CA VAL A 361 14.65 21.13 -3.10
C VAL A 361 15.01 22.46 -3.73
N ALA A 362 14.46 23.55 -3.19
CA ALA A 362 14.83 24.88 -3.67
C ALA A 362 16.26 25.23 -3.26
N GLY A 363 16.96 25.99 -4.11
CA GLY A 363 18.21 26.61 -3.69
C GLY A 363 17.99 27.47 -2.44
N GLU A 364 19.00 27.52 -1.56
CA GLU A 364 18.96 28.27 -0.29
C GLU A 364 17.96 27.73 0.76
N GLY A 365 17.32 26.58 0.53
CA GLY A 365 16.39 25.97 1.50
C GLY A 365 15.06 26.70 1.61
N LEU A 366 14.62 27.38 0.55
CA LEU A 366 13.34 28.11 0.52
C LEU A 366 12.15 27.16 0.39
N ASP A 367 11.09 27.40 1.16
CA ASP A 367 9.79 26.75 0.99
C ASP A 367 9.07 27.29 -0.29
N PRO A 368 8.05 26.59 -0.83
CA PRO A 368 7.32 27.07 -2.00
C PRO A 368 6.70 28.47 -1.84
N CYS A 369 6.27 28.84 -0.63
CA CYS A 369 5.71 30.16 -0.35
C CYS A 369 6.77 31.26 -0.49
N ASP A 370 7.90 31.13 0.19
CA ASP A 370 9.05 32.02 0.17
C ASP A 370 9.66 32.08 -1.23
N LEU A 371 9.73 30.95 -1.94
CA LEU A 371 10.21 30.90 -3.32
C LEU A 371 9.31 31.71 -4.25
N ARG A 372 7.98 31.56 -4.15
CA ARG A 372 7.00 32.37 -4.90
C ARG A 372 7.16 33.85 -4.59
N MET A 373 7.33 34.21 -3.31
CA MET A 373 7.49 35.61 -2.89
C MET A 373 8.77 36.23 -3.43
N ARG A 374 9.90 35.51 -3.41
CA ARG A 374 11.21 36.04 -3.81
C ARG A 374 11.45 36.00 -5.31
N ARG A 375 10.99 34.94 -5.99
CA ARG A 375 11.35 34.64 -7.40
C ARG A 375 10.13 34.48 -8.32
N GLY A 376 8.92 34.65 -7.81
CA GLY A 376 7.68 34.60 -8.57
C GLY A 376 7.14 33.18 -8.82
N PRO A 377 5.94 33.07 -9.41
CA PRO A 377 5.24 31.79 -9.62
C PRO A 377 5.93 30.87 -10.64
N GLY A 378 6.76 31.41 -11.55
CA GLY A 378 7.58 30.59 -12.45
C GLY A 378 8.56 29.69 -11.69
N ALA A 379 9.21 30.23 -10.67
CA ALA A 379 10.23 29.51 -9.90
C ALA A 379 9.67 28.29 -9.15
N VAL A 380 8.42 28.33 -8.70
CA VAL A 380 7.77 27.18 -8.05
C VAL A 380 7.51 26.05 -9.05
N ARG A 381 7.14 26.38 -10.30
CA ARG A 381 7.00 25.37 -11.36
C ARG A 381 8.36 24.77 -11.73
N ASP A 382 9.37 25.62 -11.89
CA ASP A 382 10.73 25.18 -12.21
C ASP A 382 11.31 24.28 -11.10
N LEU A 383 11.02 24.57 -9.83
CA LEU A 383 11.37 23.71 -8.70
C LEU A 383 10.81 22.29 -8.89
N VAL A 384 9.50 22.18 -9.14
CA VAL A 384 8.81 20.88 -9.30
C VAL A 384 9.28 20.15 -10.57
N ASP A 385 9.61 20.88 -11.63
CA ASP A 385 10.15 20.30 -12.86
C ASP A 385 11.61 19.85 -12.73
N SER A 386 12.39 20.48 -11.86
CA SER A 386 13.78 20.10 -11.53
C SER A 386 13.91 18.91 -10.58
N ARG A 387 12.80 18.24 -10.26
CA ARG A 387 12.75 17.10 -9.35
C ARG A 387 13.76 16.01 -9.70
N ARG A 388 14.27 15.34 -8.68
CA ARG A 388 15.26 14.26 -8.80
C ARG A 388 14.71 12.97 -8.18
N PRO A 389 15.08 11.78 -8.67
CA PRO A 389 14.65 10.53 -8.06
C PRO A 389 15.02 10.47 -6.59
N LEU A 390 14.09 10.00 -5.76
CA LEU A 390 14.25 9.97 -4.31
C LEU A 390 15.49 9.16 -3.87
N PHE A 391 15.69 7.96 -4.42
CA PHE A 391 16.84 7.12 -4.07
C PHE A 391 18.16 7.81 -4.42
N GLU A 392 18.24 8.50 -5.56
CA GLU A 392 19.41 9.29 -5.92
C GLU A 392 19.70 10.36 -4.88
N PHE A 393 18.67 11.13 -4.52
CA PHE A 393 18.78 12.21 -3.55
C PHE A 393 19.31 11.69 -2.20
N VAL A 394 18.68 10.64 -1.67
CA VAL A 394 19.05 10.06 -0.37
C VAL A 394 20.47 9.52 -0.36
N LEU A 395 20.85 8.76 -1.40
CA LEU A 395 22.20 8.21 -1.49
C LEU A 395 23.24 9.33 -1.54
N LYS A 396 22.98 10.40 -2.32
CA LYS A 396 23.88 11.57 -2.37
C LYS A 396 23.96 12.32 -1.05
N THR A 397 22.85 12.47 -0.32
CA THR A 397 22.88 13.07 1.02
C THR A 397 23.74 12.25 1.98
N ILE A 398 23.58 10.92 1.99
CA ILE A 398 24.36 10.04 2.88
C ILE A 398 25.86 10.16 2.59
N ILE A 399 26.26 10.02 1.33
CA ILE A 399 27.69 10.07 0.97
C ILE A 399 28.31 11.46 1.16
N GLY A 400 27.51 12.53 1.01
CA GLY A 400 27.97 13.92 1.24
C GLY A 400 28.32 14.22 2.70
N GLY A 401 27.93 13.35 3.65
CA GLY A 401 28.33 13.44 5.05
C GLY A 401 29.73 12.87 5.36
N PHE A 402 30.45 12.36 4.35
CA PHE A 402 31.76 11.74 4.50
C PHE A 402 32.80 12.45 3.66
N ASP A 403 34.07 12.40 4.10
CA ASP A 403 35.21 12.84 3.30
C ASP A 403 35.52 11.79 2.22
N LEU A 404 35.26 12.12 0.96
CA LEU A 404 35.45 11.21 -0.17
C LEU A 404 36.85 11.30 -0.77
N ASP A 405 37.72 12.18 -0.27
CA ASP A 405 39.10 12.32 -0.77
C ASP A 405 40.03 11.23 -0.21
N ASN A 406 39.64 10.58 0.90
CA ASN A 406 40.37 9.47 1.50
C ASN A 406 39.62 8.12 1.38
N SER A 407 40.38 7.02 1.45
CA SER A 407 39.87 5.66 1.24
C SER A 407 38.92 5.22 2.37
N GLU A 408 39.23 5.58 3.61
CA GLU A 408 38.44 5.25 4.80
C GLU A 408 37.04 5.86 4.73
N GLY A 409 36.95 7.11 4.28
CA GLY A 409 35.71 7.85 4.12
C GLY A 409 34.86 7.32 2.97
N ARG A 410 35.47 6.91 1.84
CA ARG A 410 34.77 6.19 0.76
C ARG A 410 34.15 4.88 1.22
N VAL A 411 34.91 4.07 1.98
CA VAL A 411 34.41 2.79 2.52
C VAL A 411 33.33 3.01 3.58
N ALA A 412 33.49 4.01 4.45
CA ALA A 412 32.48 4.38 5.44
C ALA A 412 31.18 4.86 4.77
N ALA A 413 31.29 5.70 3.73
CA ALA A 413 30.16 6.17 2.93
C ALA A 413 29.44 5.01 2.23
N LEU A 414 30.19 4.08 1.62
CA LEU A 414 29.62 2.87 0.99
C LEU A 414 28.83 2.04 2.01
N ARG A 415 29.40 1.78 3.20
CA ARG A 415 28.73 1.01 4.25
C ARG A 415 27.48 1.72 4.79
N ALA A 416 27.49 3.05 4.86
CA ALA A 416 26.34 3.83 5.29
C ALA A 416 25.22 3.86 4.25
N ALA A 417 25.56 3.93 2.96
CA ALA A 417 24.60 3.97 1.85
C ALA A 417 24.05 2.58 1.46
N ALA A 418 24.84 1.52 1.68
CA ALA A 418 24.51 0.15 1.28
C ALA A 418 23.14 -0.37 1.78
N PRO A 419 22.72 -0.12 3.04
CA PRO A 419 21.38 -0.50 3.50
C PRO A 419 20.24 0.11 2.67
N ILE A 420 20.37 1.38 2.25
CA ILE A 420 19.35 2.07 1.44
C ILE A 420 19.28 1.47 0.04
N ALA A 421 20.43 1.25 -0.60
CA ALA A 421 20.47 0.59 -1.91
C ALA A 421 19.95 -0.86 -1.84
N ALA A 422 20.18 -1.56 -0.73
CA ALA A 422 19.70 -2.93 -0.51
C ALA A 422 18.18 -3.01 -0.29
N GLU A 423 17.56 -1.93 0.17
CA GLU A 423 16.10 -1.83 0.32
C GLU A 423 15.39 -1.80 -1.04
N ILE A 424 16.06 -1.43 -2.15
CA ILE A 424 15.46 -1.38 -3.50
C ILE A 424 15.13 -2.81 -3.98
N ARG A 425 13.83 -3.11 -4.15
CA ARG A 425 13.34 -4.44 -4.55
C ARG A 425 13.50 -4.72 -6.03
N ASP A 426 13.30 -3.71 -6.88
CA ASP A 426 13.51 -3.83 -8.33
C ASP A 426 15.00 -4.14 -8.58
N ARG A 427 15.28 -5.33 -9.13
CA ARG A 427 16.65 -5.80 -9.32
C ARG A 427 17.42 -4.97 -10.34
N ALA A 428 16.76 -4.51 -11.40
CA ALA A 428 17.38 -3.71 -12.45
C ALA A 428 17.66 -2.29 -11.95
N LEU A 429 16.69 -1.68 -11.26
CA LEU A 429 16.87 -0.36 -10.66
C LEU A 429 17.94 -0.38 -9.57
N ARG A 430 17.95 -1.42 -8.73
CA ARG A 430 19.00 -1.62 -7.73
C ARG A 430 20.37 -1.72 -8.39
N GLN A 431 20.49 -2.49 -9.47
CA GLN A 431 21.75 -2.63 -10.21
C GLN A 431 22.27 -1.28 -10.71
N GLU A 432 21.40 -0.47 -11.29
CA GLU A 432 21.73 0.87 -11.75
C GLU A 432 22.21 1.77 -10.58
N TYR A 433 21.49 1.79 -9.47
CA TYR A 433 21.87 2.61 -8.31
C TYR A 433 23.17 2.14 -7.63
N VAL A 434 23.42 0.83 -7.56
CA VAL A 434 24.70 0.31 -7.05
C VAL A 434 25.86 0.71 -7.96
N SER A 435 25.66 0.68 -9.27
CA SER A 435 26.65 1.15 -10.25
C SER A 435 26.94 2.64 -10.08
N ARG A 436 25.89 3.49 -9.96
CA ARG A 436 26.04 4.93 -9.70
C ARG A 436 26.73 5.22 -8.38
N LEU A 437 26.37 4.49 -7.31
CA LEU A 437 26.99 4.62 -6.00
C LEU A 437 28.49 4.31 -6.06
N ALA A 438 28.89 3.26 -6.77
CA ALA A 438 30.30 2.94 -7.00
C ALA A 438 31.02 4.08 -7.73
N GLY A 439 30.37 4.64 -8.76
CA GLY A 439 30.88 5.79 -9.52
C GLY A 439 31.05 7.06 -8.67
N TRP A 440 30.07 7.41 -7.83
CA TRP A 440 30.15 8.59 -6.95
C TRP A 440 31.25 8.47 -5.89
N LEU A 441 31.49 7.26 -5.39
CA LEU A 441 32.49 6.99 -4.35
C LEU A 441 33.88 6.68 -4.93
N GLY A 442 33.99 6.45 -6.24
CA GLY A 442 35.24 6.00 -6.85
C GLY A 442 35.74 4.66 -6.30
N VAL A 443 34.82 3.76 -5.93
CA VAL A 443 35.12 2.41 -5.43
C VAL A 443 34.84 1.37 -6.51
N ASN A 444 35.35 0.15 -6.32
CA ASN A 444 35.13 -0.93 -7.27
C ASN A 444 33.64 -1.35 -7.29
N SER A 445 33.05 -1.49 -8.49
CA SER A 445 31.63 -1.88 -8.62
C SER A 445 31.31 -3.23 -8.00
N ARG A 446 32.25 -4.19 -8.02
CA ARG A 446 32.08 -5.50 -7.39
C ARG A 446 32.04 -5.37 -5.87
N GLU A 447 32.93 -4.57 -5.28
CA GLU A 447 32.97 -4.30 -3.85
C GLU A 447 31.68 -3.60 -3.37
N ALA A 448 31.19 -2.63 -4.14
CA ALA A 448 29.91 -1.98 -3.87
C ALA A 448 28.75 -2.99 -3.87
N TRP A 449 28.71 -3.88 -4.87
CA TRP A 449 27.73 -4.96 -4.96
C TRP A 449 27.78 -5.94 -3.79
N GLU A 450 28.96 -6.40 -3.42
CA GLU A 450 29.17 -7.32 -2.30
C GLU A 450 28.71 -6.68 -0.97
N THR A 451 29.06 -5.40 -0.76
CA THR A 451 28.66 -4.65 0.45
C THR A 451 27.15 -4.45 0.53
N VAL A 452 26.50 -4.09 -0.59
CA VAL A 452 25.03 -3.92 -0.67
C VAL A 452 24.32 -5.25 -0.45
N ASN A 453 24.81 -6.34 -1.03
CA ASN A 453 24.23 -7.66 -0.83
C ASN A 453 24.36 -8.12 0.63
N ALA A 454 25.52 -7.90 1.26
CA ALA A 454 25.75 -8.20 2.67
C ALA A 454 24.83 -7.38 3.59
N ALA A 455 24.67 -6.08 3.32
CA ALA A 455 23.73 -5.23 4.05
C ALA A 455 22.28 -5.71 3.93
N GLY A 456 21.87 -6.13 2.72
CA GLY A 456 20.54 -6.70 2.49
C GLY A 456 20.31 -8.02 3.24
N GLN A 457 21.33 -8.90 3.33
CA GLN A 457 21.24 -10.12 4.12
C GLN A 457 21.09 -9.83 5.62
N TRP A 458 21.84 -8.85 6.13
CA TRP A 458 21.77 -8.41 7.53
C TRP A 458 20.41 -7.78 7.88
N LEU A 459 19.81 -6.98 6.99
CA LEU A 459 18.47 -6.42 7.21
C LEU A 459 17.38 -7.51 7.28
N ARG A 460 17.50 -8.56 6.44
CA ARG A 460 16.59 -9.71 6.45
C ARG A 460 16.69 -10.52 7.73
N SER A 461 17.91 -10.79 8.23
CA SER A 461 18.11 -11.53 9.48
C SER A 461 17.57 -10.77 10.71
N ARG A 462 17.75 -9.45 10.77
CA ARG A 462 17.18 -8.61 11.85
C ARG A 462 15.65 -8.60 11.86
N SER A 463 15.04 -8.55 10.68
CA SER A 463 13.58 -8.55 10.54
C SER A 463 12.96 -9.89 10.96
N GLN A 464 13.64 -11.01 10.67
CA GLN A 464 13.23 -12.34 11.12
C GLN A 464 13.39 -12.51 12.64
N ALA A 465 14.48 -12.00 13.23
CA ALA A 465 14.70 -12.02 14.68
C ALA A 465 13.65 -11.18 15.44
N ALA A 466 13.27 -10.00 14.92
CA ALA A 466 12.23 -9.16 15.52
C ALA A 466 10.83 -9.80 15.48
N ARG A 467 10.50 -10.57 14.43
CA ARG A 467 9.24 -11.33 14.34
C ARG A 467 9.23 -12.56 15.25
N GLY A 468 10.39 -13.17 15.53
CA GLY A 468 10.51 -14.27 16.49
C GLY A 468 10.36 -13.83 17.95
N ALA A 469 10.82 -12.62 18.29
CA ALA A 469 10.71 -12.08 19.66
C ALA A 469 9.28 -11.63 20.04
N GLY A 470 8.45 -11.25 19.05
CA GLY A 470 7.07 -10.81 19.27
C GLY A 470 6.07 -11.92 19.60
N LEU A 471 6.44 -13.20 19.41
CA LEU A 471 5.58 -14.36 19.66
C LEU A 471 5.84 -15.05 21.00
N SER A 472 6.74 -14.53 21.84
CA SER A 472 7.08 -15.12 23.15
C SER A 472 6.53 -14.33 24.37
N ARG A 473 5.66 -13.34 24.14
CA ARG A 473 4.90 -12.67 25.22
C ARG A 473 3.42 -12.61 24.86
N GLY A 474 2.71 -13.71 25.10
CA GLY A 474 1.27 -13.76 24.89
C GLY A 474 0.67 -15.16 24.95
N SER A 475 0.93 -15.93 26.01
CA SER A 475 0.03 -17.00 26.46
C SER A 475 0.45 -17.47 27.85
N GLY A 476 -0.34 -17.09 28.85
CA GLY A 476 -0.17 -17.47 30.26
C GLY A 476 -1.36 -16.92 31.03
N GLY A 477 -2.44 -17.68 31.00
CA GLY A 477 -3.77 -17.28 31.45
C GLY A 477 -3.89 -17.00 32.95
N SER A 478 -4.94 -16.24 33.22
CA SER A 478 -5.59 -15.94 34.50
C SER A 478 -5.64 -17.08 35.52
N ASN A 479 -5.20 -16.80 36.75
CA ASN A 479 -6.01 -17.11 37.94
C ASN A 479 -5.65 -16.13 39.08
N GLY A 480 -6.66 -15.55 39.70
CA GLY A 480 -6.51 -14.57 40.78
C GLY A 480 -6.29 -15.20 42.16
N TYR A 481 -5.65 -14.44 43.05
CA TYR A 481 -6.14 -14.03 44.39
C TYR A 481 -4.98 -13.42 45.19
N GLY A 482 -5.23 -12.24 45.79
CA GLY A 482 -4.71 -11.89 47.13
C GLY A 482 -3.34 -11.23 47.27
N GLY A 483 -3.37 -9.90 47.46
CA GLY A 483 -2.76 -9.25 48.63
C GLY A 483 -1.25 -8.99 48.69
N GLY A 484 -0.89 -7.76 49.08
CA GLY A 484 0.31 -7.54 49.91
C GLY A 484 1.37 -6.61 49.31
N SER A 485 1.58 -5.51 50.03
CA SER A 485 2.59 -4.47 49.83
C SER A 485 4.04 -4.95 50.12
N VAL A 486 4.99 -4.08 49.78
CA VAL A 486 6.34 -3.87 50.35
C VAL A 486 7.55 -4.44 49.58
N GLY A 487 8.27 -3.53 48.90
CA GLY A 487 9.63 -3.11 49.28
C GLY A 487 10.83 -4.03 49.03
N GLY A 488 11.75 -3.53 48.18
CA GLY A 488 13.18 -3.41 48.52
C GLY A 488 14.10 -4.63 48.37
N GLY A 489 15.33 -4.35 47.93
CA GLY A 489 16.48 -5.14 48.34
C GLY A 489 17.20 -5.92 47.24
N PHE A 490 18.08 -5.21 46.53
CA PHE A 490 19.28 -5.79 45.94
C PHE A 490 20.18 -6.35 47.04
N ILE A 491 20.48 -7.66 47.05
CA ILE A 491 21.75 -8.16 47.59
C ILE A 491 22.22 -9.42 46.84
N SER A 492 23.53 -9.47 46.69
CA SER A 492 24.38 -10.35 45.90
C SER A 492 24.59 -11.77 46.47
N ARG A 493 25.18 -12.62 45.62
CA ARG A 493 26.47 -13.36 45.78
C ARG A 493 26.45 -14.88 45.59
N GLU A 494 27.24 -15.29 44.59
CA GLU A 494 28.28 -16.36 44.55
C GLU A 494 27.98 -17.82 44.99
N GLY A 495 28.35 -18.77 44.11
CA GLY A 495 28.84 -20.10 44.53
C GLY A 495 28.50 -21.29 43.62
N ASN A 496 29.43 -21.65 42.73
CA ASN A 496 29.58 -22.88 41.88
C ASN A 496 29.59 -24.20 42.74
N PRO A 497 29.70 -25.48 42.26
CA PRO A 497 30.16 -25.99 40.95
C PRO A 497 29.63 -27.34 40.39
N GLY A 498 29.98 -27.65 39.13
CA GLY A 498 30.37 -29.01 38.70
C GLY A 498 29.39 -29.79 37.82
N GLY A 499 29.89 -30.31 36.68
CA GLY A 499 29.23 -31.39 35.94
C GLY A 499 29.35 -31.32 34.43
N THR A 500 30.48 -31.74 33.90
CA THR A 500 30.76 -31.93 32.47
C THR A 500 29.83 -32.96 31.83
N GLY A 501 29.09 -32.55 30.81
CA GLY A 501 28.41 -33.44 29.87
C GLY A 501 28.41 -32.80 28.49
N ASN A 502 29.32 -33.26 27.63
CA ASN A 502 29.38 -32.91 26.22
C ASN A 502 28.03 -33.28 25.55
N ALA A 503 27.18 -32.28 25.29
CA ALA A 503 26.07 -32.39 24.35
C ALA A 503 26.49 -31.67 23.05
N PRO A 504 26.26 -32.26 21.87
CA PRO A 504 26.83 -31.74 20.63
C PRO A 504 26.33 -30.32 20.39
N ALA A 505 27.21 -29.46 19.86
CA ALA A 505 26.82 -28.15 19.35
C ALA A 505 25.59 -28.34 18.44
N LEU A 506 24.45 -27.79 18.87
CA LEU A 506 23.26 -27.73 18.04
C LEU A 506 23.66 -27.01 16.76
N LEU A 507 23.77 -27.79 15.68
CA LEU A 507 23.97 -27.27 14.34
C LEU A 507 22.97 -26.14 14.10
N PRO A 508 23.37 -25.02 13.47
CA PRO A 508 22.44 -23.96 13.16
C PRO A 508 21.29 -24.55 12.36
N VAL A 509 20.08 -24.52 12.93
CA VAL A 509 18.86 -24.93 12.23
C VAL A 509 18.76 -24.01 11.01
N MET A 510 19.00 -24.57 9.82
CA MET A 510 18.86 -23.83 8.58
C MET A 510 17.45 -23.24 8.53
N PRO A 511 17.29 -21.95 8.18
CA PRO A 511 15.97 -21.36 8.05
C PRO A 511 15.15 -22.20 7.06
N PRO A 512 13.85 -22.43 7.32
CA PRO A 512 13.02 -23.26 6.46
C PRO A 512 13.02 -22.68 5.04
N VAL A 513 13.27 -23.54 4.06
CA VAL A 513 13.25 -23.16 2.65
C VAL A 513 11.84 -22.69 2.32
N ARG A 514 11.72 -21.56 1.60
CA ARG A 514 10.43 -21.03 1.13
C ARG A 514 10.43 -21.00 -0.38
N LEU A 515 9.24 -21.15 -0.97
CA LEU A 515 9.06 -20.94 -2.41
C LEU A 515 9.40 -19.49 -2.78
N ASP A 516 10.05 -19.34 -3.93
CA ASP A 516 10.31 -18.02 -4.50
C ASP A 516 8.97 -17.40 -4.93
N PRO A 517 8.65 -16.13 -4.57
CA PRO A 517 7.42 -15.48 -5.02
C PRO A 517 7.25 -15.44 -6.54
N GLY A 518 8.33 -15.55 -7.31
CA GLY A 518 8.30 -15.66 -8.77
C GLY A 518 7.53 -16.89 -9.27
N VAL A 519 7.36 -17.92 -8.42
CA VAL A 519 6.56 -19.12 -8.72
C VAL A 519 5.09 -18.79 -9.01
N ASP A 520 4.63 -17.60 -8.62
CA ASP A 520 3.29 -17.08 -8.91
C ASP A 520 3.18 -16.18 -10.14
N THR A 521 4.31 -15.66 -10.64
CA THR A 521 4.32 -14.65 -11.70
C THR A 521 5.00 -15.13 -12.97
N ASP A 522 6.03 -15.97 -12.85
CA ASP A 522 6.76 -16.54 -13.97
C ASP A 522 5.93 -17.66 -14.63
N PRO A 523 5.65 -17.61 -15.93
CA PRO A 523 4.86 -18.64 -16.61
C PRO A 523 5.45 -20.05 -16.52
N VAL A 524 6.78 -20.19 -16.56
CA VAL A 524 7.47 -21.48 -16.47
C VAL A 524 7.40 -22.03 -15.05
N TRP A 525 7.66 -21.20 -14.04
CA TRP A 525 7.61 -21.67 -12.65
C TRP A 525 6.19 -21.91 -12.16
N ARG A 526 5.19 -21.19 -12.70
CA ARG A 526 3.77 -21.50 -12.47
C ARG A 526 3.42 -22.88 -12.99
N LEU A 527 3.84 -23.21 -14.21
CA LEU A 527 3.60 -24.53 -14.79
C LEU A 527 4.28 -25.65 -14.00
N GLU A 528 5.55 -25.45 -13.61
CA GLU A 528 6.29 -26.37 -12.74
C GLU A 528 5.59 -26.56 -11.37
N ARG A 529 5.10 -25.47 -10.78
CA ARG A 529 4.34 -25.51 -9.53
C ARG A 529 3.04 -26.25 -9.70
N ASP A 530 2.29 -25.96 -10.76
CA ASP A 530 0.97 -26.53 -11.01
C ASP A 530 1.05 -28.05 -11.20
N ALA A 531 2.13 -28.56 -11.80
CA ALA A 531 2.39 -30.00 -11.86
C ALA A 531 2.56 -30.63 -10.47
N LEU A 532 3.26 -29.96 -9.55
CA LEU A 532 3.41 -30.45 -8.16
C LEU A 532 2.13 -30.30 -7.34
N VAL A 533 1.36 -29.23 -7.57
CA VAL A 533 0.04 -29.03 -6.98
C VAL A 533 -0.92 -30.12 -7.44
N ALA A 534 -0.92 -30.46 -8.73
CA ALA A 534 -1.69 -31.57 -9.30
C ALA A 534 -1.34 -32.90 -8.61
N ALA A 535 -0.04 -33.22 -8.51
CA ALA A 535 0.42 -34.45 -7.86
C ALA A 535 0.00 -34.56 -6.38
N LEU A 536 0.03 -33.44 -5.64
CA LEU A 536 -0.29 -33.43 -4.21
C LEU A 536 -1.81 -33.42 -3.92
N HIS A 537 -2.62 -32.78 -4.78
CA HIS A 537 -4.07 -32.71 -4.61
C HIS A 537 -4.82 -33.88 -5.25
N PHE A 538 -4.34 -34.36 -6.39
CA PHE A 538 -4.97 -35.40 -7.20
C PHE A 538 -3.96 -36.49 -7.60
N PRO A 539 -3.36 -37.22 -6.64
CA PRO A 539 -2.35 -38.24 -6.94
C PRO A 539 -2.92 -39.39 -7.79
N ALA A 540 -4.22 -39.69 -7.68
CA ALA A 540 -4.90 -40.69 -8.52
C ALA A 540 -4.87 -40.29 -10.00
N LEU A 541 -5.43 -39.10 -10.32
CA LEU A 541 -5.51 -38.58 -11.68
C LEU A 541 -4.14 -38.25 -12.25
N THR A 542 -3.23 -37.74 -11.42
CA THR A 542 -1.84 -37.50 -11.83
C THR A 542 -1.11 -38.80 -12.14
N GLY A 543 -1.44 -39.90 -11.46
CA GLY A 543 -0.90 -41.24 -11.73
C GLY A 543 -1.33 -41.85 -13.07
N GLU A 544 -2.37 -41.30 -13.72
CA GLU A 544 -2.76 -41.66 -15.08
C GLU A 544 -1.91 -40.96 -16.16
N THR A 545 -1.06 -40.01 -15.74
CA THR A 545 -0.12 -39.28 -16.60
C THR A 545 1.30 -39.85 -16.50
N HIS A 546 2.23 -39.23 -17.23
CA HIS A 546 3.66 -39.58 -17.19
C HIS A 546 4.43 -38.88 -16.05
N PHE A 547 3.76 -38.32 -15.02
CA PHE A 547 4.40 -37.53 -13.95
C PHE A 547 5.62 -38.22 -13.30
N ASP A 548 5.50 -39.49 -12.91
CA ASP A 548 6.60 -40.24 -12.26
C ASP A 548 7.77 -40.55 -13.23
N LEU A 549 7.56 -40.38 -14.54
CA LEU A 549 8.58 -40.55 -15.58
C LEU A 549 9.29 -39.24 -15.96
N LEU A 550 8.83 -38.10 -15.43
CA LEU A 550 9.44 -36.80 -15.70
C LEU A 550 10.89 -36.73 -15.18
N SER A 551 11.75 -36.08 -15.95
CA SER A 551 13.11 -35.76 -15.52
C SER A 551 13.11 -34.60 -14.52
N SER A 552 13.87 -34.70 -13.43
CA SER A 552 14.01 -33.58 -12.48
C SER A 552 14.67 -32.35 -13.11
N GLN A 553 15.39 -32.52 -14.23
CA GLN A 553 15.91 -31.40 -15.03
C GLN A 553 14.81 -30.60 -15.75
N GLY A 554 13.59 -31.14 -15.82
CA GLY A 554 12.38 -30.44 -16.28
C GLY A 554 12.06 -29.21 -15.43
N PHE A 555 12.38 -29.24 -14.13
CA PHE A 555 12.12 -28.17 -13.18
C PHE A 555 13.29 -27.19 -13.12
N THR A 556 13.12 -25.97 -13.62
CA THR A 556 14.13 -24.91 -13.58
C THR A 556 14.26 -24.26 -12.21
N GLN A 557 13.17 -24.21 -11.44
CA GLN A 557 13.19 -23.62 -10.11
C GLN A 557 13.77 -24.65 -9.10
N PRO A 558 14.88 -24.35 -8.40
CA PRO A 558 15.59 -25.35 -7.58
C PRO A 558 14.78 -25.95 -6.44
N THR A 559 13.87 -25.17 -5.83
CA THR A 559 12.99 -25.63 -4.76
C THR A 559 11.89 -26.54 -5.29
N LEU A 560 11.23 -26.21 -6.41
CA LEU A 560 10.24 -27.06 -7.05
C LEU A 560 10.87 -28.38 -7.53
N ARG A 561 12.07 -28.31 -8.11
CA ARG A 561 12.87 -29.50 -8.43
C ARG A 561 13.10 -30.39 -7.21
N ALA A 562 13.49 -29.80 -6.08
CA ALA A 562 13.72 -30.55 -4.85
C ALA A 562 12.42 -31.18 -4.31
N ILE A 563 11.26 -30.52 -4.47
CA ILE A 563 9.97 -31.12 -4.10
C ILE A 563 9.59 -32.28 -5.02
N PHE A 564 9.82 -32.15 -6.33
CA PHE A 564 9.61 -33.25 -7.27
C PHE A 564 10.43 -34.48 -6.88
N GLU A 565 11.72 -34.29 -6.59
CA GLU A 565 12.62 -35.36 -6.14
C GLU A 565 12.18 -35.97 -4.79
N VAL A 566 11.63 -35.16 -3.88
CA VAL A 566 11.02 -35.63 -2.63
C VAL A 566 9.79 -36.51 -2.88
N ILE A 567 8.93 -36.14 -3.83
CA ILE A 567 7.75 -36.94 -4.20
C ILE A 567 8.18 -38.27 -4.81
N LEU A 568 9.16 -38.27 -5.73
CA LEU A 568 9.71 -39.49 -6.30
C LEU A 568 10.36 -40.39 -5.25
N ALA A 569 11.13 -39.81 -4.32
CA ALA A 569 11.76 -40.55 -3.22
C ALA A 569 10.73 -41.15 -2.23
N ALA A 570 9.52 -40.58 -2.16
CA ALA A 570 8.39 -41.15 -1.41
C ALA A 570 7.62 -42.24 -2.18
N GLY A 571 8.10 -42.64 -3.37
CA GLY A 571 7.47 -43.66 -4.22
C GLY A 571 6.65 -43.11 -5.40
N GLY A 572 6.67 -41.80 -5.62
CA GLY A 572 5.91 -41.15 -6.70
C GLY A 572 4.41 -41.15 -6.46
N VAL A 573 3.63 -40.72 -7.45
CA VAL A 573 2.16 -40.79 -7.39
C VAL A 573 1.65 -42.22 -7.58
N ALA A 574 2.42 -43.11 -8.21
CA ALA A 574 2.10 -44.54 -8.32
C ALA A 574 1.98 -45.25 -6.96
N GLU A 575 2.77 -44.84 -5.96
CA GLU A 575 2.70 -45.40 -4.61
C GLU A 575 1.34 -45.13 -3.94
N TYR A 576 0.69 -44.00 -4.25
CA TYR A 576 -0.67 -43.73 -3.76
C TYR A 576 -1.67 -44.80 -4.26
N ALA A 577 -1.60 -45.20 -5.53
CA ALA A 577 -2.49 -46.23 -6.09
C ALA A 577 -2.26 -47.61 -5.43
N ARG A 578 -1.00 -47.94 -5.11
CA ARG A 578 -0.65 -49.17 -4.36
C ARG A 578 -1.25 -49.13 -2.95
N LEU A 579 -1.10 -48.00 -2.25
CA LEU A 579 -1.63 -47.80 -0.89
C LEU A 579 -3.15 -47.80 -0.86
N GLN A 580 -3.81 -47.30 -1.91
CA GLN A 580 -5.26 -47.33 -2.05
C GLN A 580 -5.77 -48.77 -2.19
N THR A 581 -5.09 -49.58 -3.01
CA THR A 581 -5.40 -51.01 -3.16
C THR A 581 -5.21 -51.77 -1.83
N GLU A 582 -4.14 -51.48 -1.09
CA GLU A 582 -3.87 -52.05 0.24
C GLU A 582 -4.92 -51.64 1.28
N ALA A 583 -5.36 -50.38 1.26
CA ALA A 583 -6.41 -49.86 2.13
C ALA A 583 -7.79 -50.48 1.82
N ALA A 584 -8.09 -50.75 0.55
CA ALA A 584 -9.31 -51.42 0.14
C ALA A 584 -9.33 -52.90 0.58
N ALA A 585 -8.20 -53.60 0.45
CA ALA A 585 -8.06 -54.99 0.88
C ALA A 585 -8.13 -55.19 2.41
N SER A 586 -7.80 -54.15 3.19
CA SER A 586 -7.82 -54.18 4.66
C SER A 586 -9.19 -53.84 5.28
N GLY A 587 -10.22 -53.58 4.47
CA GLY A 587 -11.57 -53.29 4.95
C GLY A 587 -11.74 -51.90 5.55
N THR A 588 -10.89 -50.94 5.17
CA THR A 588 -10.98 -49.54 5.62
C THR A 588 -12.26 -48.87 5.08
N SER A 589 -12.92 -48.03 5.88
CA SER A 589 -14.18 -47.36 5.51
C SER A 589 -14.04 -46.31 4.40
N ASP A 590 -12.86 -45.70 4.26
CA ASP A 590 -12.51 -44.74 3.21
C ASP A 590 -11.07 -45.01 2.71
N PRO A 591 -10.89 -46.00 1.82
CA PRO A 591 -9.58 -46.37 1.29
C PRO A 591 -8.82 -45.23 0.59
N PRO A 592 -9.45 -44.37 -0.24
CA PRO A 592 -8.78 -43.22 -0.85
C PRO A 592 -8.18 -42.28 0.20
N ARG A 593 -8.95 -41.89 1.23
CA ARG A 593 -8.47 -40.97 2.26
C ARG A 593 -7.38 -41.58 3.14
N ALA A 594 -7.48 -42.87 3.46
CA ALA A 594 -6.46 -43.58 4.22
C ALA A 594 -5.13 -43.67 3.44
N ALA A 595 -5.19 -43.95 2.14
CA ALA A 595 -4.03 -43.96 1.25
C ALA A 595 -3.40 -42.57 1.11
N LEU A 596 -4.22 -41.53 0.91
CA LEU A 596 -3.76 -40.14 0.79
C LEU A 596 -3.01 -39.69 2.05
N ASN A 597 -3.56 -39.96 3.24
CA ASN A 597 -2.91 -39.61 4.50
C ASN A 597 -1.56 -40.30 4.67
N ARG A 598 -1.47 -41.59 4.33
CA ARG A 598 -0.24 -42.38 4.45
C ARG A 598 0.82 -41.91 3.45
N TRP A 599 0.42 -41.66 2.21
CA TRP A 599 1.30 -41.14 1.17
C TRP A 599 1.78 -39.71 1.48
N ALA A 600 0.89 -38.80 1.85
CA ALA A 600 1.25 -37.43 2.24
C ALA A 600 2.18 -37.40 3.47
N ALA A 601 2.00 -38.32 4.43
CA ALA A 601 2.92 -38.47 5.55
C ALA A 601 4.32 -38.94 5.11
N ALA A 602 4.41 -39.86 4.13
CA ALA A 602 5.67 -40.29 3.54
C ALA A 602 6.37 -39.15 2.80
N VAL A 603 5.66 -38.40 1.95
CA VAL A 603 6.18 -37.21 1.25
C VAL A 603 6.68 -36.16 2.25
N LYS A 604 5.92 -35.87 3.31
CA LYS A 604 6.31 -34.90 4.35
C LYS A 604 7.50 -35.37 5.17
N SER A 605 7.58 -36.67 5.47
CA SER A 605 8.74 -37.27 6.14
C SER A 605 9.99 -37.15 5.28
N GLN A 606 9.88 -37.43 3.98
CA GLN A 606 10.98 -37.32 3.02
C GLN A 606 11.44 -35.87 2.83
N ALA A 607 10.52 -34.90 2.89
CA ALA A 607 10.83 -33.47 2.83
C ALA A 607 11.61 -32.94 4.05
N GLY A 608 11.46 -33.62 5.20
CA GLY A 608 12.05 -33.20 6.46
C GLY A 608 11.66 -31.78 6.89
N SER A 609 12.42 -31.22 7.85
CA SER A 609 12.18 -29.86 8.36
C SER A 609 12.57 -28.76 7.37
N ALA A 610 13.43 -29.06 6.39
CA ALA A 610 13.92 -28.10 5.42
C ALA A 610 12.88 -27.75 4.35
N LEU A 611 12.17 -28.75 3.81
CA LEU A 611 11.21 -28.59 2.71
C LEU A 611 9.74 -28.83 3.11
N GLY A 612 9.47 -29.36 4.32
CA GLY A 612 8.11 -29.67 4.76
C GLY A 612 7.14 -28.47 4.76
N GLY A 613 7.66 -27.25 4.95
CA GLY A 613 6.88 -26.02 4.82
C GLY A 613 6.42 -25.76 3.37
N VAL A 614 7.27 -26.08 2.39
CA VAL A 614 6.95 -25.95 0.96
C VAL A 614 5.95 -27.02 0.51
N VAL A 615 6.11 -28.27 0.96
CA VAL A 615 5.11 -29.33 0.70
C VAL A 615 3.73 -28.90 1.22
N THR A 616 3.69 -28.32 2.42
CA THR A 616 2.44 -27.82 3.02
C THR A 616 1.85 -26.65 2.21
N ASP A 617 2.69 -25.72 1.73
CA ASP A 617 2.24 -24.62 0.87
C ASP A 617 1.60 -25.15 -0.42
N LEU A 618 2.29 -26.06 -1.13
CA LEU A 618 1.80 -26.63 -2.38
C LEU A 618 0.53 -27.49 -2.20
N ALA A 619 0.44 -28.26 -1.11
CA ALA A 619 -0.71 -29.13 -0.82
C ALA A 619 -1.94 -28.39 -0.27
N THR A 620 -1.84 -27.09 0.04
CA THR A 620 -2.97 -26.27 0.52
C THR A 620 -3.32 -25.15 -0.46
N ARG A 621 -2.63 -25.09 -1.58
CA ARG A 621 -2.76 -24.05 -2.59
C ARG A 621 -4.04 -24.25 -3.42
N PRO A 622 -4.84 -23.19 -3.66
CA PRO A 622 -6.05 -23.31 -4.47
C PRO A 622 -5.74 -23.81 -5.88
N VAL A 623 -6.52 -24.79 -6.34
CA VAL A 623 -6.42 -25.37 -7.69
C VAL A 623 -7.37 -24.61 -8.62
N PRO A 624 -6.97 -24.30 -9.88
CA PRO A 624 -7.79 -23.55 -10.83
C PRO A 624 -8.93 -24.39 -11.47
N VAL A 625 -9.57 -25.29 -10.72
CA VAL A 625 -10.68 -26.15 -11.17
C VAL A 625 -11.83 -26.11 -10.17
N ARG A 626 -13.07 -26.22 -10.65
CA ARG A 626 -14.28 -26.08 -9.81
C ARG A 626 -14.96 -27.40 -9.47
N SER A 627 -14.58 -28.49 -10.14
CA SER A 627 -15.08 -29.85 -9.91
C SER A 627 -14.01 -30.90 -10.22
N GLU A 628 -14.23 -32.15 -9.77
CA GLU A 628 -13.36 -33.29 -10.11
C GLU A 628 -13.36 -33.58 -11.62
N ASP A 629 -14.49 -33.35 -12.32
CA ASP A 629 -14.60 -33.53 -13.78
C ASP A 629 -13.71 -32.53 -14.56
N GLU A 630 -13.49 -31.33 -14.02
CA GLU A 630 -12.57 -30.33 -14.60
C GLU A 630 -11.09 -30.60 -14.25
N ALA A 631 -10.82 -31.44 -13.24
CA ALA A 631 -9.47 -31.70 -12.76
C ALA A 631 -8.66 -32.55 -13.76
N ALA A 632 -9.24 -33.61 -14.33
CA ALA A 632 -8.51 -34.49 -15.24
C ALA A 632 -8.01 -33.76 -16.52
N PRO A 633 -8.84 -32.99 -17.25
CA PRO A 633 -8.37 -32.23 -18.41
C PRO A 633 -7.26 -31.22 -18.07
N TRP A 634 -7.41 -30.51 -16.94
CA TRP A 634 -6.40 -29.55 -16.47
C TRP A 634 -5.07 -30.23 -16.13
N ILE A 635 -5.10 -31.39 -15.46
CA ILE A 635 -3.90 -32.15 -15.10
C ILE A 635 -3.17 -32.60 -16.37
N HIS A 636 -3.89 -33.15 -17.36
CA HIS A 636 -3.28 -33.54 -18.63
C HIS A 636 -2.64 -32.34 -19.36
N GLU A 637 -3.33 -31.20 -19.42
CA GLU A 637 -2.78 -29.98 -20.03
C GLU A 637 -1.50 -29.50 -19.33
N VAL A 638 -1.48 -29.51 -17.99
CA VAL A 638 -0.31 -29.13 -17.20
C VAL A 638 0.87 -30.07 -17.43
N MET A 639 0.64 -31.39 -17.45
CA MET A 639 1.70 -32.38 -17.67
C MET A 639 2.27 -32.30 -19.08
N ASP A 640 1.40 -32.26 -20.10
CA ASP A 640 1.82 -32.17 -21.50
C ASP A 640 2.56 -30.85 -21.79
N ALA A 641 2.11 -29.74 -21.19
CA ALA A 641 2.80 -28.46 -21.32
C ALA A 641 4.19 -28.49 -20.64
N LEU A 642 4.31 -29.13 -19.48
CA LEU A 642 5.59 -29.24 -18.76
C LEU A 642 6.59 -30.11 -19.52
N GLU A 643 6.14 -31.26 -20.04
CA GLU A 643 6.96 -32.15 -20.85
C GLU A 643 7.38 -31.48 -22.16
N ARG A 644 6.46 -30.81 -22.85
CA ARG A 644 6.75 -30.01 -24.05
C ARG A 644 7.81 -28.94 -23.76
N LEU A 645 7.71 -28.25 -22.62
CA LEU A 645 8.68 -27.22 -22.25
C LEU A 645 10.08 -27.82 -22.00
N TYR A 646 10.16 -29.02 -21.43
CA TYR A 646 11.41 -29.75 -21.24
C TYR A 646 12.02 -30.21 -22.58
N LEU A 647 11.23 -30.91 -23.41
CA LEU A 647 11.67 -31.41 -24.72
C LEU A 647 12.15 -30.27 -25.63
N ASN A 648 11.46 -29.13 -25.65
CA ASN A 648 11.89 -27.96 -26.42
C ASN A 648 13.25 -27.40 -25.95
N ARG A 649 13.52 -27.43 -24.65
CA ARG A 649 14.81 -27.00 -24.08
C ARG A 649 15.93 -27.98 -24.44
N GLU A 650 15.68 -29.28 -24.33
CA GLU A 650 16.60 -30.34 -24.78
C GLU A 650 16.93 -30.20 -26.27
N MET A 651 15.90 -30.04 -27.11
CA MET A 651 16.06 -29.81 -28.55
C MET A 651 16.89 -28.55 -28.85
N ALA A 652 16.67 -27.45 -28.12
CA ALA A 652 17.49 -26.24 -28.28
C ALA A 652 18.96 -26.50 -27.92
N GLY A 653 19.21 -27.30 -26.88
CA GLY A 653 20.55 -27.77 -26.50
C GLY A 653 21.21 -28.64 -27.56
N LEU A 654 20.48 -29.63 -28.09
CA LEU A 654 20.97 -30.51 -29.16
C LEU A 654 21.21 -29.76 -30.46
N ARG A 655 20.36 -28.80 -30.84
CA ARG A 655 20.58 -27.91 -32.00
C ARG A 655 21.83 -27.06 -31.83
N ALA A 656 22.05 -26.50 -30.65
CA ALA A 656 23.27 -25.76 -30.34
C ALA A 656 24.52 -26.65 -30.39
N LYS A 657 24.44 -27.91 -29.95
CA LYS A 657 25.51 -28.90 -30.05
C LYS A 657 25.77 -29.31 -31.50
N LEU A 658 24.72 -29.58 -32.28
CA LEU A 658 24.80 -29.97 -33.69
C LEU A 658 25.50 -28.90 -34.55
N ASN A 659 25.25 -27.62 -34.27
CA ASN A 659 25.89 -26.49 -34.95
C ASN A 659 27.40 -26.35 -34.64
N ARG A 660 27.89 -27.00 -33.59
CA ARG A 660 29.31 -26.95 -33.17
C ARG A 660 30.10 -28.19 -33.58
N LEU A 661 29.44 -29.23 -34.10
CA LEU A 661 30.07 -30.49 -34.51
C LEU A 661 30.36 -30.49 -36.02
N ASP A 662 31.57 -30.96 -36.35
CA ASP A 662 31.97 -31.26 -37.73
C ASP A 662 31.27 -32.54 -38.25
N ALA A 663 31.27 -32.73 -39.57
CA ALA A 663 30.61 -33.88 -40.18
C ALA A 663 31.27 -35.19 -39.73
N GLY A 664 30.49 -36.11 -39.14
CA GLY A 664 30.96 -37.39 -38.61
C GLY A 664 29.88 -38.15 -37.86
N GLU A 665 30.25 -39.33 -37.32
CA GLU A 665 29.33 -40.22 -36.58
C GLU A 665 28.66 -39.54 -35.38
N GLU A 666 29.39 -38.69 -34.64
CA GLU A 666 28.85 -37.96 -33.50
C GLU A 666 27.75 -36.97 -33.91
N LYS A 667 27.92 -36.30 -35.06
CA LYS A 667 26.91 -35.38 -35.60
C LYS A 667 25.65 -36.13 -36.05
N ASN A 668 25.82 -37.31 -36.66
CA ASN A 668 24.69 -38.17 -37.05
C ASN A 668 23.92 -38.69 -35.83
N ALA A 669 24.62 -39.04 -34.75
CA ALA A 669 24.00 -39.48 -33.50
C ALA A 669 23.18 -38.35 -32.84
N VAL A 670 23.73 -37.12 -32.76
CA VAL A 670 23.01 -35.95 -32.22
C VAL A 670 21.80 -35.58 -33.10
N PHE A 671 21.92 -35.73 -34.42
CA PHE A 671 20.80 -35.50 -35.34
C PHE A 671 19.68 -36.55 -35.15
N ALA A 672 20.02 -37.83 -34.99
CA ALA A 672 19.03 -38.87 -34.71
C ALA A 672 18.27 -38.64 -33.40
N GLN A 673 18.99 -38.24 -32.33
CA GLN A 673 18.37 -37.85 -31.05
C GLN A 673 17.44 -36.65 -31.20
N LEU A 674 17.81 -35.65 -32.01
CA LEU A 674 16.95 -34.50 -32.28
C LEU A 674 15.65 -34.89 -32.99
N MET A 675 15.72 -35.81 -33.97
CA MET A 675 14.53 -36.31 -34.69
C MET A 675 13.60 -37.14 -33.78
N GLU A 676 14.17 -37.89 -32.84
CA GLU A 676 13.42 -38.65 -31.85
C GLU A 676 12.63 -37.70 -30.91
N LEU A 677 13.28 -36.68 -30.37
CA LEU A 677 12.61 -35.67 -29.54
C LEU A 677 11.56 -34.87 -30.32
N GLU A 678 11.81 -34.54 -31.60
CA GLU A 678 10.81 -33.88 -32.46
C GLU A 678 9.56 -34.75 -32.66
N THR A 679 9.73 -36.06 -32.74
CA THR A 679 8.61 -37.02 -32.84
C THR A 679 7.81 -37.06 -31.54
N GLN A 680 8.48 -37.03 -30.38
CA GLN A 680 7.83 -36.98 -29.06
C GLN A 680 7.05 -35.68 -28.86
N VAL A 681 7.59 -34.51 -29.24
CA VAL A 681 6.88 -33.22 -29.15
C VAL A 681 5.61 -33.18 -30.02
N ARG A 682 5.65 -33.84 -31.20
CA ARG A 682 4.46 -33.97 -32.07
C ARG A 682 3.40 -34.90 -31.48
N ALA A 683 3.81 -35.96 -30.77
CA ALA A 683 2.86 -36.86 -30.12
C ALA A 683 2.06 -36.17 -29.01
N LEU A 684 2.64 -35.18 -28.33
CA LEU A 684 1.98 -34.39 -27.27
C LEU A 684 1.01 -33.31 -27.78
N SER A 685 0.82 -33.14 -29.10
CA SER A 685 -0.19 -32.23 -29.68
C SER A 685 -0.52 -32.63 -31.12
N PRO A 686 -1.63 -33.35 -31.37
CA PRO A 686 -2.03 -33.76 -32.72
C PRO A 686 -2.47 -32.60 -33.65
N GLU A 687 -2.64 -31.38 -33.14
CA GLU A 687 -3.20 -30.24 -33.89
C GLU A 687 -2.16 -29.19 -34.36
N TYR A 688 -0.91 -29.59 -34.63
CA TYR A 688 0.06 -28.76 -35.36
C TYR A 688 0.76 -29.50 -36.51
#